data_AF-A0A1L1PPB9-F1
#
_entry.id   AF-A0A1L1PPB9-F1
#
_cell.length_a   1.000
_cell.length_b   1.000
_cell.length_c   1.000
_cell.angle_alpha   90.00
_cell.angle_beta   90.00
_cell.angle_gamma   90.00
#
_symmetry.space_group_name_H-M   'P 1'
#
loop_
_entity.id
_entity.type
_entity.pdbx_description
1 polymer ?
#
loop_
_entity_poly.entity_id
_entity_poly.type
_entity_poly.pdbx_seq_one_letter_code
_entity_poly.pdbx_strand_id
1 'polypeptide(L)'
;MSRLQISDDFGAQRLVTQARPIAQTQAVPSADQRFAGLANAFAAAEMLNETNRQRVEREETANAQRWANSMTVDELGKRIRSGEMLPSQSPVFAATAQNIWGQNALASLERDVTSKVNTGEVTFSSSEEVERYLVEARNTALAGQSKYAAAGYDQRFNGLRERLMSGVAQANDKVIVEQAANDAADNLGNTLNRVTAGDYTGSTQDAVKEVMDQYHLLRKTSVMPPAAARGALLETITRAAASGKTELVTGLLETQLPDIGSVRSMLGADKAATLEAQAGTRYDGLQRQRVDEESLPFYLAASDGQLQVEKFMGWATSDTNKKYTTAAFINGMLQSNMAAQARAAEGLRKARLQGAIAGMEHEAQKRVDAALSQGRLWDVQGTNTPQVMTSTGTLKDFDVKGYAEQALVRKTADMAFDQQVSAWSLNGLVNPNWANQLRAGLNNLASIALDSKGKPLGELNEAGLQAIELFKQLNNVSPDAARQTAGEDAFKRFSDIAFLEHMGRAPADAAAIASSAASGASAGSPAYKLETKIAARVAELTDTPWMDWLENKRDGAWDVIRRNNPLALGNALAAGLLEARGQEVPEWLESDPVGTTRHNTTPNTSQVSGWVRRHATLLAHSGHAPDADTALSLAVEYVSDPKVSVKVNGTLYLRHELPSAPGEGEDAAQWLGRFLDEVPKARALEQGFAASEVRLEFDERSRVYRAFMGGLPMSSPEGGVWVFSRGDIERWMREQRQEDIEKAAPEAAYESFKARINAEIPEVQKGDRYAIERYDKSLYGRGFDVSVQSAHLESRGGS
;
A
#
# COMPACT_ATOMS: atom_id res chain seq x y z
N MET A 1 25.18 -68.69 -11.77
CA MET A 1 24.63 -68.45 -13.13
C MET A 1 25.62 -67.56 -13.88
N SER A 2 26.69 -68.09 -14.50
CA SER A 2 26.79 -68.67 -15.87
C SER A 2 26.36 -67.67 -16.94
N ARG A 3 27.12 -67.30 -17.98
CA ARG A 3 28.49 -67.50 -18.50
C ARG A 3 28.54 -66.53 -19.69
N LEU A 4 29.65 -65.86 -19.95
CA LEU A 4 30.12 -65.73 -21.34
C LEU A 4 31.61 -65.40 -21.33
N GLN A 5 32.38 -66.39 -21.79
CA GLN A 5 33.81 -66.34 -22.01
C GLN A 5 34.08 -65.66 -23.36
N ILE A 6 35.10 -64.81 -23.39
CA ILE A 6 35.82 -64.37 -24.58
C ILE A 6 37.16 -65.10 -24.53
N SER A 7 37.55 -65.77 -25.62
CA SER A 7 38.90 -66.32 -25.79
C SER A 7 39.54 -65.74 -27.05
N ASP A 8 40.61 -64.99 -26.84
CA ASP A 8 41.72 -64.78 -27.78
C ASP A 8 42.45 -66.11 -28.01
N ASP A 9 42.92 -66.36 -29.23
CA ASP A 9 44.21 -67.03 -29.41
C ASP A 9 44.82 -66.73 -30.79
N PHE A 10 46.00 -66.12 -30.74
CA PHE A 10 46.91 -65.81 -31.83
C PHE A 10 48.25 -66.49 -31.49
N GLY A 11 48.88 -67.14 -32.47
CA GLY A 11 50.26 -67.64 -32.39
C GLY A 11 50.36 -69.15 -32.62
N ALA A 12 51.43 -69.73 -33.13
CA ALA A 12 52.72 -69.22 -33.55
C ALA A 12 53.37 -70.29 -34.45
N GLN A 13 54.26 -69.84 -35.34
CA GLN A 13 55.19 -70.68 -36.08
C GLN A 13 56.17 -71.41 -35.14
N ARG A 14 56.59 -72.64 -35.51
CA ARG A 14 57.92 -73.17 -35.17
C ARG A 14 58.55 -73.93 -36.35
N LEU A 15 59.76 -73.50 -36.66
CA LEU A 15 60.77 -74.18 -37.47
C LEU A 15 61.29 -75.42 -36.73
N VAL A 16 61.50 -76.52 -37.45
CA VAL A 16 62.40 -77.62 -37.04
C VAL A 16 63.21 -78.08 -38.27
N THR A 17 64.52 -78.11 -38.11
CA THR A 17 65.55 -78.55 -39.08
C THR A 17 66.09 -79.95 -38.76
N GLN A 18 66.76 -80.58 -39.75
CA GLN A 18 67.58 -81.82 -39.82
C GLN A 18 66.88 -83.00 -40.54
N ALA A 19 67.42 -83.77 -41.49
CA ALA A 19 68.77 -83.94 -42.08
C ALA A 19 68.68 -84.59 -43.51
N ARG A 20 69.85 -84.87 -44.12
CA ARG A 20 70.20 -85.18 -45.54
C ARG A 20 69.95 -86.66 -46.04
N PRO A 21 70.26 -87.04 -47.30
CA PRO A 21 69.49 -87.95 -48.18
C PRO A 21 70.04 -89.38 -48.37
N ILE A 22 69.29 -90.24 -49.09
CA ILE A 22 69.79 -91.48 -49.73
C ILE A 22 69.20 -91.60 -51.14
N ALA A 23 70.07 -91.83 -52.14
CA ALA A 23 69.71 -92.15 -53.53
C ALA A 23 69.43 -93.65 -53.70
N GLN A 24 68.45 -94.01 -54.55
CA GLN A 24 68.34 -95.36 -55.12
C GLN A 24 68.16 -95.27 -56.64
N THR A 25 69.01 -96.00 -57.33
CA THR A 25 69.19 -96.11 -58.78
C THR A 25 68.12 -96.96 -59.48
N GLN A 26 67.82 -96.58 -60.71
CA GLN A 26 66.91 -97.23 -61.67
C GLN A 26 67.39 -98.61 -62.16
N ALA A 27 66.45 -99.48 -62.52
CA ALA A 27 66.65 -100.65 -63.38
C ALA A 27 65.86 -100.48 -64.69
N VAL A 28 66.49 -100.79 -65.82
CA VAL A 28 65.95 -100.65 -67.19
C VAL A 28 65.46 -102.03 -67.69
N PRO A 29 64.23 -102.19 -68.22
CA PRO A 29 63.77 -103.41 -68.90
C PRO A 29 64.03 -103.40 -70.42
N SER A 30 64.07 -104.60 -71.03
CA SER A 30 64.53 -104.89 -72.40
C SER A 30 63.53 -104.56 -73.52
N ALA A 31 64.03 -104.64 -74.76
CA ALA A 31 63.60 -103.90 -75.96
C ALA A 31 62.18 -104.18 -76.51
N ASP A 32 61.53 -105.29 -76.17
CA ASP A 32 60.25 -105.68 -76.81
C ASP A 32 59.02 -104.92 -76.27
N GLN A 33 59.14 -104.21 -75.15
CA GLN A 33 58.07 -103.35 -74.63
C GLN A 33 58.00 -101.96 -75.29
N ARG A 34 58.97 -101.60 -76.14
CA ARG A 34 59.10 -100.24 -76.68
C ARG A 34 58.09 -99.92 -77.79
N PHE A 35 57.66 -100.91 -78.58
CA PHE A 35 56.75 -100.67 -79.70
C PHE A 35 55.27 -100.58 -79.29
N ALA A 36 54.82 -101.37 -78.31
CA ALA A 36 53.47 -101.23 -77.75
C ALA A 36 53.28 -99.93 -76.94
N GLY A 37 54.35 -99.42 -76.31
CA GLY A 37 54.35 -98.12 -75.63
C GLY A 37 54.21 -96.92 -76.55
N LEU A 38 54.73 -96.99 -77.79
CA LEU A 38 54.66 -95.90 -78.76
C LEU A 38 53.25 -95.72 -79.35
N ALA A 39 52.52 -96.79 -79.64
CA ALA A 39 51.17 -96.69 -80.19
C ALA A 39 50.15 -96.11 -79.17
N ASN A 40 50.25 -96.50 -77.90
CA ASN A 40 49.44 -95.90 -76.82
C ASN A 40 49.84 -94.44 -76.53
N ALA A 41 51.10 -94.05 -76.78
CA ALA A 41 51.55 -92.67 -76.62
C ALA A 41 50.95 -91.71 -77.66
N PHE A 42 50.69 -92.16 -78.89
CA PHE A 42 50.08 -91.31 -79.93
C PHE A 42 48.57 -91.08 -79.73
N ALA A 43 47.80 -92.10 -79.33
CA ALA A 43 46.38 -91.93 -79.00
C ALA A 43 46.19 -91.09 -77.71
N ALA A 44 47.11 -91.20 -76.75
CA ALA A 44 47.16 -90.31 -75.59
C ALA A 44 47.49 -88.86 -75.99
N ALA A 45 48.31 -88.63 -77.02
CA ALA A 45 48.70 -87.30 -77.47
C ALA A 45 47.55 -86.50 -78.13
N GLU A 46 46.63 -87.16 -78.84
CA GLU A 46 45.49 -86.50 -79.48
C GLU A 46 44.40 -86.11 -78.47
N MET A 47 44.10 -86.99 -77.50
CA MET A 47 43.28 -86.61 -76.34
C MET A 47 43.96 -85.56 -75.46
N LEU A 48 45.29 -85.59 -75.30
CA LEU A 48 46.04 -84.52 -74.61
C LEU A 48 45.96 -83.19 -75.37
N ASN A 49 45.95 -83.18 -76.69
CA ASN A 49 45.81 -81.95 -77.47
C ASN A 49 44.41 -81.34 -77.39
N GLU A 50 43.34 -82.14 -77.47
CA GLU A 50 41.97 -81.63 -77.29
C GLU A 50 41.74 -81.19 -75.83
N THR A 51 42.26 -81.96 -74.86
CA THR A 51 42.21 -81.58 -73.44
C THR A 51 43.02 -80.30 -73.18
N ASN A 52 44.18 -80.13 -73.82
CA ASN A 52 44.98 -78.90 -73.73
C ASN A 52 44.29 -77.73 -74.44
N ARG A 53 43.64 -77.92 -75.59
CA ARG A 53 42.89 -76.84 -76.27
C ARG A 53 41.71 -76.39 -75.42
N GLN A 54 40.93 -77.32 -74.87
CA GLN A 54 39.86 -77.00 -73.93
C GLN A 54 40.38 -76.36 -72.65
N ARG A 55 41.57 -76.77 -72.17
CA ARG A 55 42.20 -76.14 -71.00
C ARG A 55 42.61 -74.70 -71.31
N VAL A 56 43.23 -74.44 -72.47
CA VAL A 56 43.60 -73.10 -72.93
C VAL A 56 42.36 -72.24 -73.18
N GLU A 57 41.31 -72.76 -73.81
CA GLU A 57 40.05 -72.02 -73.99
C GLU A 57 39.38 -71.68 -72.65
N ARG A 58 39.40 -72.61 -71.67
CA ARG A 58 38.91 -72.36 -70.31
C ARG A 58 39.78 -71.33 -69.57
N GLU A 59 41.10 -71.43 -69.70
CA GLU A 59 42.04 -70.46 -69.13
C GLU A 59 41.84 -69.07 -69.74
N GLU A 60 41.69 -68.97 -71.06
CA GLU A 60 41.40 -67.73 -71.79
C GLU A 60 40.03 -67.15 -71.43
N THR A 61 39.00 -67.99 -71.30
CA THR A 61 37.67 -67.57 -70.81
C THR A 61 37.77 -67.05 -69.38
N ALA A 62 38.49 -67.73 -68.50
CA ALA A 62 38.70 -67.30 -67.11
C ALA A 62 39.55 -66.02 -67.01
N ASN A 63 40.49 -65.82 -67.93
CA ASN A 63 41.29 -64.60 -68.01
C ASN A 63 40.46 -63.44 -68.55
N ALA A 64 39.64 -63.67 -69.59
CA ALA A 64 38.69 -62.69 -70.10
C ALA A 64 37.68 -62.29 -69.02
N GLN A 65 37.20 -63.24 -68.23
CA GLN A 65 36.31 -62.98 -67.12
C GLN A 65 36.98 -62.14 -66.03
N ARG A 66 38.20 -62.48 -65.61
CA ARG A 66 38.96 -61.71 -64.62
C ARG A 66 39.25 -60.29 -65.11
N TRP A 67 39.59 -60.16 -66.38
CA TRP A 67 39.88 -58.87 -67.00
C TRP A 67 38.61 -58.01 -67.12
N ALA A 68 37.53 -58.55 -67.68
CA ALA A 68 36.26 -57.84 -67.81
C ALA A 68 35.68 -57.44 -66.44
N ASN A 69 35.80 -58.30 -65.43
CA ASN A 69 35.33 -58.01 -64.08
C ASN A 69 36.21 -57.02 -63.30
N SER A 70 37.43 -56.72 -63.77
CA SER A 70 38.33 -55.76 -63.12
C SER A 70 38.03 -54.30 -63.46
N MET A 71 37.03 -54.05 -64.30
CA MET A 71 36.72 -52.74 -64.85
C MET A 71 35.23 -52.45 -64.76
N THR A 72 34.86 -51.17 -64.74
CA THR A 72 33.46 -50.76 -64.85
C THR A 72 32.92 -51.04 -66.27
N VAL A 73 31.60 -51.07 -66.41
CA VAL A 73 30.93 -51.33 -67.70
C VAL A 73 31.35 -50.30 -68.77
N ASP A 74 31.49 -49.03 -68.38
CA ASP A 74 31.89 -47.96 -69.28
C ASP A 74 33.36 -48.05 -69.70
N GLU A 75 34.26 -48.40 -68.78
CA GLU A 75 35.68 -48.58 -69.06
C GLU A 75 35.92 -49.80 -69.97
N LEU A 76 35.25 -50.92 -69.70
CA LEU A 76 35.29 -52.12 -70.54
C LEU A 76 34.74 -51.83 -71.94
N GLY A 77 33.62 -51.11 -72.03
CA GLY A 77 33.02 -50.71 -73.31
C GLY A 77 33.85 -49.71 -74.11
N LYS A 78 34.61 -48.83 -73.43
CA LYS A 78 35.58 -47.93 -74.09
C LYS A 78 36.76 -48.72 -74.66
N ARG A 79 37.35 -49.62 -73.87
CA ARG A 79 38.49 -50.45 -74.30
C ARG A 79 38.15 -51.42 -75.44
N ILE A 80 36.94 -51.97 -75.44
CA ILE A 80 36.44 -52.80 -76.55
C ILE A 80 36.31 -51.98 -77.85
N ARG A 81 35.82 -50.73 -77.75
CA ARG A 81 35.61 -49.85 -78.92
C ARG A 81 36.91 -49.24 -79.47
N SER A 82 37.88 -48.94 -78.61
CA SER A 82 39.15 -48.32 -79.01
C SER A 82 40.15 -49.30 -79.64
N GLY A 83 39.91 -50.62 -79.55
CA GLY A 83 40.80 -51.64 -80.10
C GLY A 83 42.18 -51.72 -79.43
N GLU A 84 42.31 -51.16 -78.23
CA GLU A 84 43.55 -51.15 -77.44
C GLU A 84 43.98 -52.58 -77.07
N MET A 85 45.28 -52.92 -77.17
CA MET A 85 45.78 -54.32 -77.11
C MET A 85 45.14 -55.12 -75.97
N LEU A 86 44.30 -56.09 -76.35
CA LEU A 86 43.70 -57.04 -75.43
C LEU A 86 44.83 -57.85 -74.76
N PRO A 87 44.68 -58.23 -73.47
CA PRO A 87 45.64 -59.08 -72.78
C PRO A 87 45.95 -60.41 -73.51
N SER A 88 45.03 -60.85 -74.36
CA SER A 88 45.21 -61.97 -75.29
C SER A 88 44.59 -61.64 -76.65
N GLN A 89 45.28 -62.01 -77.73
CA GLN A 89 44.77 -61.93 -79.12
C GLN A 89 43.81 -63.09 -79.46
N SER A 90 43.49 -63.95 -78.48
CA SER A 90 42.58 -65.07 -78.68
C SER A 90 41.16 -64.60 -79.06
N PRO A 91 40.57 -65.13 -80.15
CA PRO A 91 39.18 -64.84 -80.50
C PRO A 91 38.18 -65.20 -79.39
N VAL A 92 38.49 -66.24 -78.61
CA VAL A 92 37.66 -66.69 -77.47
C VAL A 92 37.69 -65.65 -76.35
N PHE A 93 38.85 -65.03 -76.10
CA PHE A 93 38.98 -63.96 -75.11
C PHE A 93 38.15 -62.73 -75.51
N ALA A 94 38.27 -62.28 -76.76
CA ALA A 94 37.54 -61.11 -77.26
C ALA A 94 36.02 -61.31 -77.27
N ALA A 95 35.55 -62.46 -77.75
CA ALA A 95 34.12 -62.80 -77.75
C ALA A 95 33.56 -62.89 -76.32
N THR A 96 34.32 -63.50 -75.41
CA THR A 96 33.94 -63.61 -73.99
C THR A 96 33.87 -62.24 -73.32
N ALA A 97 34.89 -61.39 -73.50
CA ALA A 97 34.89 -60.04 -72.92
C ALA A 97 33.74 -59.16 -73.44
N GLN A 98 33.43 -59.23 -74.73
CA GLN A 98 32.29 -58.53 -75.33
C GLN A 98 30.94 -59.06 -74.82
N ASN A 99 30.81 -60.37 -74.65
CA ASN A 99 29.61 -60.97 -74.08
C ASN A 99 29.39 -60.53 -72.62
N ILE A 100 30.45 -60.54 -71.79
CA ILE A 100 30.40 -60.07 -70.40
C ILE A 100 30.02 -58.59 -70.35
N TRP A 101 30.57 -57.76 -71.24
CA TRP A 101 30.16 -56.35 -71.34
C TRP A 101 28.65 -56.22 -71.60
N GLY A 102 28.10 -56.97 -72.56
CA GLY A 102 26.67 -56.98 -72.85
C GLY A 102 25.82 -57.38 -71.65
N GLN A 103 26.22 -58.44 -70.93
CA GLN A 103 25.55 -58.86 -69.68
C GLN A 103 25.60 -57.76 -68.61
N ASN A 104 26.76 -57.12 -68.44
CA ASN A 104 26.94 -56.08 -67.43
C ASN A 104 26.16 -54.79 -67.76
N ALA A 105 26.05 -54.44 -69.04
CA ALA A 105 25.24 -53.32 -69.51
C ALA A 105 23.76 -53.52 -69.20
N LEU A 106 23.22 -54.71 -69.47
CA LEU A 106 21.84 -55.03 -69.07
C LEU A 106 21.67 -55.03 -67.55
N ALA A 107 22.62 -55.58 -66.79
CA ALA A 107 22.55 -55.58 -65.33
C ALA A 107 22.64 -54.15 -64.74
N SER A 108 23.25 -53.21 -65.46
CA SER A 108 23.24 -51.79 -65.09
C SER A 108 21.88 -51.16 -65.40
N LEU A 109 21.30 -51.43 -66.58
CA LEU A 109 19.96 -50.98 -66.93
C LEU A 109 18.93 -51.53 -65.94
N GLU A 110 18.97 -52.83 -65.61
CA GLU A 110 18.08 -53.45 -64.63
C GLU A 110 18.10 -52.71 -63.29
N ARG A 111 19.29 -52.43 -62.75
CA ARG A 111 19.42 -51.68 -61.49
C ARG A 111 18.85 -50.26 -61.59
N ASP A 112 19.16 -49.55 -62.68
CA ASP A 112 18.66 -48.18 -62.89
C ASP A 112 17.13 -48.15 -63.01
N VAL A 113 16.55 -49.03 -63.84
CA VAL A 113 15.10 -49.09 -64.07
C VAL A 113 14.36 -49.52 -62.82
N THR A 114 14.83 -50.56 -62.12
CA THR A 114 14.23 -50.98 -60.85
C THR A 114 14.31 -49.86 -59.82
N SER A 115 15.42 -49.13 -59.74
CA SER A 115 15.56 -47.98 -58.84
C SER A 115 14.56 -46.86 -59.18
N LYS A 116 14.45 -46.49 -60.45
CA LYS A 116 13.53 -45.44 -60.93
C LYS A 116 12.06 -45.79 -60.73
N VAL A 117 11.70 -47.05 -60.92
CA VAL A 117 10.34 -47.54 -60.62
C VAL A 117 10.07 -47.48 -59.12
N ASN A 118 11.00 -47.96 -58.29
CA ASN A 118 10.81 -47.97 -56.83
C ASN A 118 10.78 -46.57 -56.21
N THR A 119 11.49 -45.61 -56.80
CA THR A 119 11.51 -44.21 -56.34
C THR A 119 10.37 -43.37 -56.91
N GLY A 120 9.60 -43.92 -57.86
CA GLY A 120 8.52 -43.19 -58.55
C GLY A 120 9.01 -42.19 -59.60
N GLU A 121 10.30 -42.17 -59.92
CA GLU A 121 10.87 -41.32 -60.98
C GLU A 121 10.39 -41.75 -62.38
N VAL A 122 10.11 -43.06 -62.55
CA VAL A 122 9.48 -43.61 -63.74
C VAL A 122 8.27 -44.44 -63.30
N THR A 123 7.09 -44.07 -63.77
CA THR A 123 5.86 -44.84 -63.60
C THR A 123 5.38 -45.35 -64.95
N PHE A 124 5.02 -46.62 -65.03
CA PHE A 124 4.44 -47.22 -66.23
C PHE A 124 2.94 -47.40 -66.02
N SER A 125 2.12 -46.78 -66.85
CA SER A 125 0.66 -46.89 -66.78
C SER A 125 0.16 -48.16 -67.49
N SER A 126 0.96 -48.77 -68.36
CA SER A 126 0.62 -50.03 -69.02
C SER A 126 1.85 -50.88 -69.36
N SER A 127 1.60 -52.16 -69.65
CA SER A 127 2.64 -53.09 -70.13
C SER A 127 3.25 -52.67 -71.46
N GLU A 128 2.51 -51.94 -72.32
CA GLU A 128 3.07 -51.44 -73.59
C GLU A 128 4.12 -50.34 -73.38
N GLU A 129 3.99 -49.51 -72.33
CA GLU A 129 4.97 -48.47 -72.01
C GLU A 129 6.27 -49.07 -71.49
N VAL A 130 6.20 -50.12 -70.67
CA VAL A 130 7.37 -50.90 -70.22
C VAL A 130 8.13 -51.45 -71.43
N GLU A 131 7.41 -52.03 -72.40
CA GLU A 131 8.03 -52.63 -73.58
C GLU A 131 8.76 -51.59 -74.43
N ARG A 132 8.11 -50.47 -74.72
CA ARG A 132 8.70 -49.38 -75.51
C ARG A 132 9.97 -48.86 -74.85
N TYR A 133 9.91 -48.63 -73.54
CA TYR A 133 11.04 -48.13 -72.76
C TYR A 133 12.23 -49.08 -72.77
N LEU A 134 12.01 -50.39 -72.56
CA LEU A 134 13.09 -51.38 -72.55
C LEU A 134 13.70 -51.59 -73.94
N VAL A 135 12.89 -51.58 -75.00
CA VAL A 135 13.37 -51.73 -76.38
C VAL A 135 14.22 -50.52 -76.80
N GLU A 136 13.80 -49.30 -76.45
CA GLU A 136 14.58 -48.08 -76.73
C GLU A 136 15.91 -48.07 -75.97
N ALA A 137 15.90 -48.43 -74.69
CA ALA A 137 17.11 -48.57 -73.88
C ALA A 137 18.07 -49.62 -74.44
N ARG A 138 17.54 -50.78 -74.87
CA ARG A 138 18.32 -51.84 -75.53
C ARG A 138 18.98 -51.36 -76.83
N ASN A 139 18.21 -50.73 -77.72
CA ASN A 139 18.73 -50.25 -79.00
C ASN A 139 19.82 -49.20 -78.81
N THR A 140 19.65 -48.33 -77.81
CA THR A 140 20.66 -47.32 -77.44
C THR A 140 21.93 -47.98 -76.90
N ALA A 141 21.81 -48.95 -75.99
CA ALA A 141 22.96 -49.64 -75.41
C ALA A 141 23.76 -50.46 -76.44
N LEU A 142 23.09 -51.08 -77.42
CA LEU A 142 23.72 -51.99 -78.38
C LEU A 142 24.14 -51.34 -79.71
N ALA A 143 23.89 -50.04 -79.90
CA ALA A 143 24.25 -49.35 -81.14
C ALA A 143 25.77 -49.41 -81.43
N GLY A 144 26.14 -49.93 -82.61
CA GLY A 144 27.53 -50.05 -83.05
C GLY A 144 28.35 -51.15 -82.34
N GLN A 145 27.68 -52.03 -81.57
CA GLN A 145 28.34 -53.11 -80.83
C GLN A 145 28.41 -54.42 -81.62
N SER A 146 29.25 -55.34 -81.15
CA SER A 146 29.41 -56.64 -81.81
C SER A 146 28.23 -57.58 -81.56
N LYS A 147 28.09 -58.60 -82.42
CA LYS A 147 27.12 -59.68 -82.24
C LYS A 147 27.28 -60.44 -80.91
N TYR A 148 28.49 -60.49 -80.35
CA TYR A 148 28.77 -61.17 -79.08
C TYR A 148 28.31 -60.35 -77.87
N ALA A 149 28.45 -59.03 -77.94
CA ALA A 149 27.89 -58.10 -76.96
C ALA A 149 26.35 -58.10 -76.99
N ALA A 150 25.75 -58.08 -78.19
CA ALA A 150 24.30 -58.22 -78.35
C ALA A 150 23.79 -59.55 -77.75
N ALA A 151 24.45 -60.67 -78.06
CA ALA A 151 24.08 -61.97 -77.49
C ALA A 151 24.19 -62.01 -75.96
N GLY A 152 25.20 -61.36 -75.37
CA GLY A 152 25.34 -61.26 -73.91
C GLY A 152 24.26 -60.42 -73.26
N TYR A 153 23.89 -59.30 -73.88
CA TYR A 153 22.79 -58.45 -73.42
C TYR A 153 21.44 -59.17 -73.52
N ASP A 154 21.17 -59.82 -74.65
CA ASP A 154 19.88 -60.47 -74.91
C ASP A 154 19.65 -61.72 -74.05
N GLN A 155 20.71 -62.35 -73.54
CA GLN A 155 20.63 -63.55 -72.73
C GLN A 155 19.69 -63.40 -71.50
N ARG A 156 19.59 -62.19 -70.93
CA ARG A 156 18.74 -61.92 -69.76
C ARG A 156 17.67 -60.86 -70.00
N PHE A 157 17.61 -60.27 -71.19
CA PHE A 157 16.73 -59.14 -71.49
C PHE A 157 15.24 -59.51 -71.33
N ASN A 158 14.84 -60.68 -71.85
CA ASN A 158 13.46 -61.17 -71.71
C ASN A 158 13.07 -61.42 -70.24
N GLY A 159 14.02 -61.90 -69.43
CA GLY A 159 13.79 -62.11 -67.99
C GLY A 159 13.67 -60.81 -67.20
N LEU A 160 14.32 -59.72 -67.63
CA LEU A 160 14.08 -58.38 -67.08
C LEU A 160 12.69 -57.87 -67.47
N ARG A 161 12.34 -58.00 -68.75
CA ARG A 161 11.04 -57.59 -69.29
C ARG A 161 9.87 -58.19 -68.52
N GLU A 162 9.86 -59.52 -68.37
CA GLU A 162 8.77 -60.23 -67.69
C GLU A 162 8.62 -59.83 -66.22
N ARG A 163 9.74 -59.65 -65.51
CA ARG A 163 9.74 -59.21 -64.10
C ARG A 163 9.18 -57.81 -63.94
N LEU A 164 9.55 -56.87 -64.81
CA LEU A 164 9.03 -55.51 -64.76
C LEU A 164 7.54 -55.45 -65.12
N MET A 165 7.10 -56.19 -66.14
CA MET A 165 5.67 -56.28 -66.47
C MET A 165 4.84 -56.89 -65.34
N SER A 166 5.32 -57.96 -64.71
CA SER A 166 4.64 -58.56 -63.54
C SER A 166 4.62 -57.63 -62.32
N GLY A 167 5.69 -56.85 -62.09
CA GLY A 167 5.76 -55.90 -60.99
C GLY A 167 4.79 -54.73 -61.16
N VAL A 168 4.67 -54.19 -62.38
CA VAL A 168 3.71 -53.11 -62.70
C VAL A 168 2.26 -53.59 -62.55
N ALA A 169 1.94 -54.79 -63.00
CA ALA A 169 0.60 -55.36 -62.83
C ALA A 169 0.23 -55.53 -61.33
N GLN A 170 1.14 -56.09 -60.52
CA GLN A 170 0.92 -56.25 -59.08
C GLN A 170 0.80 -54.92 -58.32
N ALA A 171 1.60 -53.91 -58.70
CA ALA A 171 1.52 -52.58 -58.11
C ALA A 171 0.17 -51.91 -58.41
N ASN A 172 -0.31 -52.00 -59.66
CA ASN A 172 -1.60 -51.45 -60.06
C ASN A 172 -2.77 -52.14 -59.36
N ASP A 173 -2.73 -53.48 -59.24
CA ASP A 173 -3.76 -54.24 -58.51
C ASP A 173 -3.82 -53.86 -57.02
N LYS A 174 -2.66 -53.66 -56.38
CA LYS A 174 -2.60 -53.25 -54.97
C LYS A 174 -3.18 -51.85 -54.76
N VAL A 175 -2.86 -50.90 -55.64
CA VAL A 175 -3.40 -49.52 -55.59
C VAL A 175 -4.92 -49.53 -55.74
N ILE A 176 -5.46 -50.33 -56.66
CA ILE A 176 -6.92 -50.45 -56.86
C ILE A 176 -7.60 -51.03 -55.61
N VAL A 177 -7.03 -52.06 -54.98
CA VAL A 177 -7.57 -52.65 -53.76
C VAL A 177 -7.50 -51.68 -52.57
N GLU A 178 -6.41 -50.94 -52.42
CA GLU A 178 -6.26 -49.92 -51.36
C GLU A 178 -7.22 -48.74 -51.57
N GLN A 179 -7.38 -48.26 -52.80
CA GLN A 179 -8.33 -47.20 -53.12
C GLN A 179 -9.77 -47.63 -52.85
N ALA A 180 -10.15 -48.83 -53.28
CA ALA A 180 -11.46 -49.41 -53.00
C ALA A 180 -11.71 -49.61 -51.50
N ALA A 181 -10.68 -49.96 -50.72
CA ALA A 181 -10.77 -50.06 -49.26
C ALA A 181 -11.02 -48.70 -48.60
N ASN A 182 -10.30 -47.66 -49.05
CA ASN A 182 -10.47 -46.29 -48.54
C ASN A 182 -11.85 -45.73 -48.90
N ASP A 183 -12.29 -45.87 -50.15
CA ASP A 183 -13.62 -45.42 -50.58
C ASP A 183 -14.73 -46.13 -49.79
N ALA A 184 -14.59 -47.44 -49.52
CA ALA A 184 -15.53 -48.18 -48.69
C ALA A 184 -15.52 -47.71 -47.23
N ALA A 185 -14.34 -47.48 -46.65
CA ALA A 185 -14.20 -46.97 -45.29
C ALA A 185 -14.79 -45.56 -45.14
N ASP A 186 -14.63 -44.68 -46.14
CA ASP A 186 -15.20 -43.33 -46.14
C ASP A 186 -16.72 -43.35 -46.30
N ASN A 187 -17.26 -44.22 -47.16
CA ASN A 187 -18.71 -44.40 -47.27
C ASN A 187 -19.33 -44.89 -45.96
N LEU A 188 -18.72 -45.88 -45.31
CA LEU A 188 -19.18 -46.35 -44.00
C LEU A 188 -18.97 -45.31 -42.90
N GLY A 189 -17.87 -44.56 -42.96
CA GLY A 189 -17.59 -43.44 -42.08
C GLY A 189 -18.65 -42.33 -42.19
N ASN A 190 -19.10 -42.02 -43.40
CA ASN A 190 -20.17 -41.03 -43.63
C ASN A 190 -21.51 -41.52 -43.08
N THR A 191 -21.86 -42.79 -43.29
CA THR A 191 -23.06 -43.39 -42.67
C THR A 191 -22.95 -43.38 -41.15
N LEU A 192 -21.78 -43.73 -40.60
CA LEU A 192 -21.54 -43.68 -39.16
C LEU A 192 -21.72 -42.26 -38.61
N ASN A 193 -21.15 -41.25 -39.27
CA ASN A 193 -21.30 -39.85 -38.89
C ASN A 193 -22.77 -39.42 -38.90
N ARG A 194 -23.55 -39.87 -39.89
CA ARG A 194 -25.00 -39.60 -39.96
C ARG A 194 -25.77 -40.22 -38.79
N VAL A 195 -25.54 -41.50 -38.50
CA VAL A 195 -26.30 -42.21 -37.44
C VAL A 195 -25.84 -41.85 -36.02
N THR A 196 -24.67 -41.22 -35.89
CA THR A 196 -24.15 -40.76 -34.59
C THR A 196 -24.36 -39.27 -34.34
N ALA A 197 -24.89 -38.54 -35.33
CA ALA A 197 -25.23 -37.13 -35.21
C ALA A 197 -26.34 -36.90 -34.17
N GLY A 198 -26.33 -35.73 -33.55
CA GLY A 198 -27.27 -35.39 -32.47
C GLY A 198 -28.73 -35.26 -32.92
N ASP A 199 -28.96 -35.10 -34.23
CA ASP A 199 -30.27 -35.00 -34.88
C ASP A 199 -30.76 -36.35 -35.43
N TYR A 200 -30.02 -37.44 -35.24
CA TYR A 200 -30.48 -38.78 -35.60
C TYR A 200 -31.62 -39.23 -34.68
N THR A 201 -32.80 -39.46 -35.25
CA THR A 201 -34.02 -39.82 -34.50
C THR A 201 -34.26 -41.33 -34.39
N GLY A 202 -33.43 -42.16 -35.04
CA GLY A 202 -33.54 -43.62 -34.99
C GLY A 202 -33.02 -44.19 -33.68
N SER A 203 -33.43 -45.42 -33.36
CA SER A 203 -32.89 -46.16 -32.21
C SER A 203 -31.44 -46.60 -32.47
N THR A 204 -30.72 -47.01 -31.44
CA THR A 204 -29.39 -47.62 -31.61
C THR A 204 -29.43 -48.83 -32.55
N GLN A 205 -30.53 -49.60 -32.54
CA GLN A 205 -30.71 -50.74 -33.44
C GLN A 205 -30.90 -50.30 -34.90
N ASP A 206 -31.59 -49.18 -35.14
CA ASP A 206 -31.72 -48.60 -36.48
C ASP A 206 -30.37 -48.11 -37.00
N ALA A 207 -29.56 -47.47 -36.14
CA ALA A 207 -28.21 -47.02 -36.47
C ALA A 207 -27.28 -48.19 -36.85
N VAL A 208 -27.30 -49.29 -36.07
CA VAL A 208 -26.56 -50.52 -36.38
C VAL A 208 -27.00 -51.06 -37.75
N LYS A 209 -28.31 -51.17 -37.96
CA LYS A 209 -28.87 -51.68 -39.22
C LYS A 209 -28.43 -50.84 -40.41
N GLU A 210 -28.50 -49.53 -40.32
CA GLU A 210 -28.18 -48.61 -41.41
C GLU A 210 -26.70 -48.66 -41.83
N VAL A 211 -25.79 -48.76 -40.85
CA VAL A 211 -24.35 -48.98 -41.11
C VAL A 211 -24.11 -50.34 -41.78
N MET A 212 -24.80 -51.38 -41.32
CA MET A 212 -24.65 -52.74 -41.86
C MET A 212 -25.30 -52.92 -43.23
N ASP A 213 -26.42 -52.26 -43.51
CA ASP A 213 -27.06 -52.21 -44.82
C ASP A 213 -26.13 -51.55 -45.85
N GLN A 214 -25.47 -50.45 -45.47
CA GLN A 214 -24.45 -49.82 -46.32
C GLN A 214 -23.25 -50.75 -46.56
N TYR A 215 -22.77 -51.44 -45.52
CA TYR A 215 -21.70 -52.43 -45.65
C TYR A 215 -22.05 -53.56 -46.63
N HIS A 216 -23.28 -54.10 -46.53
CA HIS A 216 -23.76 -55.12 -47.44
C HIS A 216 -23.94 -54.60 -48.88
N LEU A 217 -24.38 -53.36 -49.06
CA LEU A 217 -24.49 -52.71 -50.36
C LEU A 217 -23.12 -52.58 -51.04
N LEU A 218 -22.10 -52.12 -50.31
CA LEU A 218 -20.72 -51.99 -50.81
C LEU A 218 -20.12 -53.35 -51.19
N ARG A 219 -20.44 -54.40 -50.44
CA ARG A 219 -19.99 -55.78 -50.75
C ARG A 219 -20.65 -56.35 -52.00
N LYS A 220 -21.92 -55.98 -52.28
CA LYS A 220 -22.67 -56.49 -53.46
C LYS A 220 -22.33 -55.76 -54.76
N THR A 221 -21.88 -54.51 -54.70
CA THR A 221 -21.68 -53.65 -55.87
C THR A 221 -20.30 -53.77 -56.52
N SER A 222 -19.47 -54.73 -56.11
CA SER A 222 -18.05 -54.89 -56.51
C SER A 222 -17.14 -53.68 -56.18
N VAL A 223 -17.67 -52.65 -55.53
CA VAL A 223 -16.94 -51.46 -55.05
C VAL A 223 -15.99 -51.82 -53.90
N MET A 224 -16.29 -52.88 -53.14
CA MET A 224 -15.45 -53.35 -52.04
C MET A 224 -14.99 -54.80 -52.26
N PRO A 225 -13.70 -55.03 -52.58
CA PRO A 225 -13.14 -56.38 -52.67
C PRO A 225 -13.25 -57.14 -51.33
N PRO A 226 -13.39 -58.48 -51.33
CA PRO A 226 -13.47 -59.26 -50.09
C PRO A 226 -12.30 -59.04 -49.13
N ALA A 227 -11.09 -58.79 -49.66
CA ALA A 227 -9.90 -58.48 -48.87
C ALA A 227 -9.98 -57.14 -48.11
N ALA A 228 -10.75 -56.17 -48.63
CA ALA A 228 -10.93 -54.84 -48.04
C ALA A 228 -12.07 -54.78 -47.00
N ALA A 229 -13.06 -55.68 -47.10
CA ALA A 229 -14.29 -55.63 -46.32
C ALA A 229 -14.07 -55.69 -44.79
N ARG A 230 -13.17 -56.56 -44.34
CA ARG A 230 -12.82 -56.66 -42.92
C ARG A 230 -12.17 -55.38 -42.40
N GLY A 231 -11.32 -54.74 -43.19
CA GLY A 231 -10.63 -53.50 -42.85
C GLY A 231 -11.60 -52.34 -42.69
N ALA A 232 -12.48 -52.13 -43.67
CA ALA A 232 -13.47 -51.05 -43.66
C ALA A 232 -14.45 -51.17 -42.48
N LEU A 233 -14.91 -52.38 -42.15
CA LEU A 233 -15.81 -52.58 -40.99
C LEU A 233 -15.07 -52.41 -39.66
N LEU A 234 -13.84 -52.91 -39.53
CA LEU A 234 -13.01 -52.68 -38.34
C LEU A 234 -12.76 -51.18 -38.11
N GLU A 235 -12.43 -50.43 -39.16
CA GLU A 235 -12.22 -48.99 -39.06
C GLU A 235 -13.49 -48.27 -38.62
N THR A 236 -14.64 -48.62 -39.20
CA THR A 236 -15.94 -48.06 -38.82
C THR A 236 -16.23 -48.28 -37.33
N ILE A 237 -16.03 -49.50 -36.83
CA ILE A 237 -16.24 -49.81 -35.40
C ILE A 237 -15.20 -49.09 -34.53
N THR A 238 -13.97 -48.92 -35.01
CA THR A 238 -12.93 -48.15 -34.32
C THR A 238 -13.32 -46.68 -34.21
N ARG A 239 -13.87 -46.08 -35.27
CA ARG A 239 -14.41 -44.70 -35.26
C ARG A 239 -15.60 -44.59 -34.30
N ALA A 240 -16.49 -45.58 -34.25
CA ALA A 240 -17.62 -45.63 -33.32
C ALA A 240 -17.18 -45.78 -31.85
N ALA A 241 -16.12 -46.57 -31.59
CA ALA A 241 -15.52 -46.67 -30.26
C ALA A 241 -14.85 -45.36 -29.84
N ALA A 242 -14.16 -44.69 -30.76
CA ALA A 242 -13.55 -43.38 -30.50
C ALA A 242 -14.57 -42.26 -30.23
N SER A 243 -15.83 -42.42 -30.64
CA SER A 243 -16.92 -41.49 -30.31
C SER A 243 -17.66 -41.82 -29.00
N GLY A 244 -17.31 -42.94 -28.33
CA GLY A 244 -17.89 -43.33 -27.05
C GLY A 244 -19.32 -43.86 -27.14
N LYS A 245 -19.76 -44.32 -28.32
CA LYS A 245 -21.10 -44.88 -28.53
C LYS A 245 -21.11 -46.37 -28.19
N THR A 246 -21.06 -46.69 -26.90
CA THR A 246 -20.92 -48.06 -26.37
C THR A 246 -21.96 -49.03 -26.92
N GLU A 247 -23.24 -48.67 -26.90
CA GLU A 247 -24.33 -49.52 -27.39
C GLU A 247 -24.25 -49.77 -28.91
N LEU A 248 -23.84 -48.76 -29.70
CA LEU A 248 -23.65 -48.90 -31.14
C LEU A 248 -22.48 -49.83 -31.45
N VAL A 249 -21.36 -49.71 -30.72
CA VAL A 249 -20.20 -50.60 -30.86
C VAL A 249 -20.58 -52.04 -30.52
N THR A 250 -21.27 -52.27 -29.40
CA THR A 250 -21.74 -53.60 -29.02
C THR A 250 -22.72 -54.16 -30.05
N GLY A 251 -23.68 -53.37 -30.53
CA GLY A 251 -24.63 -53.80 -31.56
C GLY A 251 -23.98 -54.14 -32.90
N LEU A 252 -22.98 -53.35 -33.35
CA LEU A 252 -22.20 -53.66 -34.55
C LEU A 252 -21.40 -54.96 -34.39
N LEU A 253 -20.78 -55.17 -33.22
CA LEU A 253 -20.00 -56.38 -32.92
C LEU A 253 -20.87 -57.65 -32.86
N GLU A 254 -22.12 -57.53 -32.40
CA GLU A 254 -23.07 -58.64 -32.27
C GLU A 254 -23.79 -59.00 -33.58
N THR A 255 -23.74 -58.12 -34.59
CA THR A 255 -24.40 -58.36 -35.88
C THR A 255 -23.83 -59.59 -36.60
N GLN A 256 -24.71 -60.42 -37.17
CA GLN A 256 -24.35 -61.63 -37.91
C GLN A 256 -24.01 -61.33 -39.37
N LEU A 257 -22.90 -61.88 -39.85
CA LEU A 257 -22.46 -61.84 -41.25
C LEU A 257 -22.71 -63.20 -41.93
N PRO A 258 -23.16 -63.22 -43.21
CA PRO A 258 -23.27 -64.45 -43.98
C PRO A 258 -21.91 -65.17 -44.03
N ASP A 259 -21.92 -66.47 -43.70
CA ASP A 259 -20.81 -67.44 -43.82
C ASP A 259 -19.60 -67.24 -42.87
N ILE A 260 -19.59 -66.20 -42.01
CA ILE A 260 -18.42 -65.84 -41.16
C ILE A 260 -18.77 -65.79 -39.65
N GLY A 261 -20.06 -65.76 -39.30
CA GLY A 261 -20.53 -65.58 -37.91
C GLY A 261 -20.72 -64.11 -37.55
N SER A 262 -20.54 -63.74 -36.28
CA SER A 262 -20.70 -62.33 -35.88
C SER A 262 -19.50 -61.47 -36.29
N VAL A 263 -19.71 -60.15 -36.35
CA VAL A 263 -18.59 -59.21 -36.55
C VAL A 263 -17.52 -59.39 -35.46
N ARG A 264 -17.92 -59.70 -34.23
CA ARG A 264 -17.03 -60.08 -33.13
C ARG A 264 -16.17 -61.30 -33.47
N SER A 265 -16.75 -62.37 -34.04
CA SER A 265 -15.94 -63.55 -34.44
C SER A 265 -15.01 -63.24 -35.62
N MET A 266 -15.43 -62.37 -36.54
CA MET A 266 -14.60 -61.91 -37.65
C MET A 266 -13.38 -61.09 -37.17
N LEU A 267 -13.54 -60.25 -36.13
CA LEU A 267 -12.46 -59.42 -35.60
C LEU A 267 -11.56 -60.15 -34.60
N GLY A 268 -12.11 -61.11 -33.87
CA GLY A 268 -11.47 -61.79 -32.75
C GLY A 268 -11.87 -61.20 -31.39
N ALA A 269 -12.01 -62.05 -30.38
CA ALA A 269 -12.53 -61.68 -29.07
C ALA A 269 -11.74 -60.55 -28.39
N ASP A 270 -10.41 -60.62 -28.40
CA ASP A 270 -9.55 -59.62 -27.75
C ASP A 270 -9.70 -58.23 -28.39
N LYS A 271 -9.80 -58.18 -29.72
CA LYS A 271 -9.94 -56.91 -30.44
C LYS A 271 -11.32 -56.29 -30.20
N ALA A 272 -12.37 -57.11 -30.19
CA ALA A 272 -13.72 -56.66 -29.86
C ALA A 272 -13.80 -56.12 -28.42
N ALA A 273 -13.24 -56.84 -27.45
CA ALA A 273 -13.18 -56.40 -26.06
C ALA A 273 -12.40 -55.09 -25.89
N THR A 274 -11.30 -54.92 -26.65
CA THR A 274 -10.52 -53.67 -26.66
C THR A 274 -11.36 -52.49 -27.16
N LEU A 275 -12.15 -52.69 -28.22
CA LEU A 275 -13.02 -51.65 -28.80
C LEU A 275 -14.17 -51.29 -27.86
N GLU A 276 -14.77 -52.26 -27.17
CA GLU A 276 -15.80 -52.01 -26.15
C GLU A 276 -15.23 -51.24 -24.95
N ALA A 277 -14.05 -51.61 -24.47
CA ALA A 277 -13.36 -50.90 -23.39
C ALA A 277 -12.98 -49.46 -23.79
N GLN A 278 -12.53 -49.27 -25.04
CA GLN A 278 -12.24 -47.95 -25.60
C GLN A 278 -13.51 -47.08 -25.65
N ALA A 279 -14.63 -47.64 -26.14
CA ALA A 279 -15.92 -46.96 -26.17
C ALA A 279 -16.40 -46.57 -24.77
N GLY A 280 -16.29 -47.49 -23.80
CA GLY A 280 -16.66 -47.23 -22.41
C GLY A 280 -15.82 -46.14 -21.75
N THR A 281 -14.50 -46.18 -21.95
CA THR A 281 -13.58 -45.15 -21.44
C THR A 281 -13.89 -43.78 -22.04
N ARG A 282 -14.17 -43.71 -23.34
CA ARG A 282 -14.52 -42.46 -24.01
C ARG A 282 -15.86 -41.92 -23.54
N TYR A 283 -16.86 -42.77 -23.38
CA TYR A 283 -18.17 -42.41 -22.84
C TYR A 283 -18.05 -41.82 -21.45
N ASP A 284 -17.36 -42.50 -20.53
CA ASP A 284 -17.13 -42.02 -19.17
C ASP A 284 -16.39 -40.65 -19.17
N GLY A 285 -15.45 -40.45 -20.08
CA GLY A 285 -14.78 -39.16 -20.30
C GLY A 285 -15.75 -38.04 -20.72
N LEU A 286 -16.63 -38.30 -21.69
CA LEU A 286 -17.65 -37.34 -22.14
C LEU A 286 -18.68 -37.01 -21.04
N GLN A 287 -19.09 -38.00 -20.25
CA GLN A 287 -20.01 -37.79 -19.14
C GLN A 287 -19.39 -36.93 -18.03
N ARG A 288 -18.09 -37.12 -17.73
CA ARG A 288 -17.37 -36.25 -16.78
C ARG A 288 -17.33 -34.81 -17.28
N GLN A 289 -17.00 -34.59 -18.55
CA GLN A 289 -17.00 -33.25 -19.14
C GLN A 289 -18.38 -32.58 -19.04
N ARG A 290 -19.45 -33.32 -19.35
CA ARG A 290 -20.83 -32.81 -19.20
C ARG A 290 -21.13 -32.43 -17.76
N VAL A 291 -20.79 -33.30 -16.80
CA VAL A 291 -21.02 -33.03 -15.37
C VAL A 291 -20.23 -31.82 -14.91
N ASP A 292 -18.99 -31.65 -15.36
CA ASP A 292 -18.18 -30.46 -15.07
C ASP A 292 -18.86 -29.18 -15.60
N GLU A 293 -19.33 -29.20 -16.86
CA GLU A 293 -20.05 -28.07 -17.48
C GLU A 293 -21.38 -27.75 -16.77
N GLU A 294 -22.19 -28.77 -16.46
CA GLU A 294 -23.45 -28.61 -15.73
C GLU A 294 -23.25 -28.16 -14.27
N SER A 295 -22.10 -28.49 -13.68
CA SER A 295 -21.77 -28.11 -12.30
C SER A 295 -21.37 -26.64 -12.15
N LEU A 296 -20.93 -26.01 -13.24
CA LEU A 296 -20.35 -24.66 -13.22
C LEU A 296 -21.28 -23.60 -12.60
N PRO A 297 -22.59 -23.53 -12.92
CA PRO A 297 -23.49 -22.57 -12.29
C PRO A 297 -23.61 -22.78 -10.78
N PHE A 298 -23.57 -24.03 -10.31
CA PHE A 298 -23.56 -24.33 -8.88
C PHE A 298 -22.26 -23.87 -8.24
N TYR A 299 -21.12 -24.06 -8.92
CA TYR A 299 -19.82 -23.64 -8.40
C TYR A 299 -19.76 -22.13 -8.18
N LEU A 300 -20.21 -21.35 -9.16
CA LEU A 300 -20.31 -19.90 -9.05
C LEU A 300 -21.25 -19.50 -7.90
N ALA A 301 -22.46 -20.07 -7.85
CA ALA A 301 -23.40 -19.80 -6.76
C ALA A 301 -22.83 -20.15 -5.37
N ALA A 302 -22.07 -21.25 -5.26
CA ALA A 302 -21.41 -21.64 -4.01
C ALA A 302 -20.26 -20.70 -3.64
N SER A 303 -19.52 -20.17 -4.61
CA SER A 303 -18.46 -19.19 -4.34
C SER A 303 -19.03 -17.85 -3.83
N ASP A 304 -20.24 -17.51 -4.25
CA ASP A 304 -20.97 -16.29 -3.87
C ASP A 304 -21.86 -16.45 -2.63
N GLY A 305 -21.99 -17.66 -2.07
CA GLY A 305 -22.86 -17.92 -0.93
C GLY A 305 -24.36 -17.96 -1.27
N GLN A 306 -24.69 -18.14 -2.55
CA GLN A 306 -26.05 -18.16 -3.11
C GLN A 306 -26.49 -19.56 -3.60
N LEU A 307 -25.77 -20.62 -3.23
CA LEU A 307 -26.09 -21.98 -3.66
C LEU A 307 -27.47 -22.40 -3.14
N GLN A 308 -28.37 -22.77 -4.07
CA GLN A 308 -29.61 -23.45 -3.74
C GLN A 308 -29.32 -24.92 -3.43
N VAL A 309 -29.07 -25.22 -2.15
CA VAL A 309 -28.62 -26.54 -1.67
C VAL A 309 -29.52 -27.68 -2.16
N GLU A 310 -30.85 -27.52 -2.09
CA GLU A 310 -31.80 -28.55 -2.51
C GLU A 310 -31.68 -28.88 -4.01
N LYS A 311 -31.62 -27.85 -4.87
CA LYS A 311 -31.45 -28.02 -6.32
C LYS A 311 -30.12 -28.66 -6.67
N PHE A 312 -29.04 -28.26 -5.99
CA PHE A 312 -27.72 -28.85 -6.18
C PHE A 312 -27.68 -30.33 -5.77
N MET A 313 -28.24 -30.66 -4.60
CA MET A 313 -28.29 -32.04 -4.13
C MET A 313 -29.11 -32.92 -5.08
N GLY A 314 -30.28 -32.45 -5.52
CA GLY A 314 -31.10 -33.18 -6.50
C GLY A 314 -30.38 -33.43 -7.83
N TRP A 315 -29.60 -32.47 -8.33
CA TRP A 315 -28.77 -32.64 -9.52
C TRP A 315 -27.59 -33.60 -9.27
N ALA A 316 -26.89 -33.46 -8.14
CA ALA A 316 -25.68 -34.22 -7.85
C ALA A 316 -25.97 -35.69 -7.54
N THR A 317 -27.12 -36.00 -6.93
CA THR A 317 -27.49 -37.38 -6.56
C THR A 317 -28.40 -38.07 -7.59
N SER A 318 -28.66 -37.44 -8.74
CA SER A 318 -29.45 -38.06 -9.80
C SER A 318 -28.77 -39.33 -10.33
N ASP A 319 -29.56 -40.29 -10.84
CA ASP A 319 -29.00 -41.54 -11.37
C ASP A 319 -27.98 -41.34 -12.49
N THR A 320 -28.14 -40.25 -13.26
CA THR A 320 -27.24 -39.88 -14.36
C THR A 320 -25.92 -39.28 -13.89
N ASN A 321 -25.89 -38.61 -12.73
CA ASN A 321 -24.73 -37.85 -12.28
C ASN A 321 -24.01 -38.47 -11.09
N LYS A 322 -24.69 -39.27 -10.25
CA LYS A 322 -24.14 -39.86 -9.00
C LYS A 322 -22.86 -40.69 -9.20
N LYS A 323 -22.63 -41.24 -10.39
CA LYS A 323 -21.40 -41.97 -10.74
C LYS A 323 -20.19 -41.04 -10.88
N TYR A 324 -20.43 -39.77 -11.23
CA TYR A 324 -19.42 -38.78 -11.58
C TYR A 324 -19.27 -37.67 -10.52
N THR A 325 -20.28 -37.49 -9.66
CA THR A 325 -20.24 -36.55 -8.53
C THR A 325 -19.81 -37.28 -7.25
N THR A 326 -18.60 -36.99 -6.79
CA THR A 326 -18.08 -37.60 -5.56
C THR A 326 -18.66 -36.91 -4.31
N ALA A 327 -18.72 -37.64 -3.19
CA ALA A 327 -19.08 -37.04 -1.89
C ALA A 327 -18.15 -35.88 -1.51
N ALA A 328 -16.87 -35.96 -1.88
CA ALA A 328 -15.90 -34.90 -1.65
C ALA A 328 -16.24 -33.63 -2.45
N PHE A 329 -16.64 -33.77 -3.71
CA PHE A 329 -17.11 -32.66 -4.54
C PHE A 329 -18.35 -31.98 -3.92
N ILE A 330 -19.35 -32.78 -3.53
CA ILE A 330 -20.59 -32.26 -2.89
C ILE A 330 -20.26 -31.50 -1.61
N ASN A 331 -19.46 -32.08 -0.71
CA ASN A 331 -19.07 -31.44 0.54
C ASN A 331 -18.26 -30.16 0.31
N GLY A 332 -17.35 -30.15 -0.66
CA GLY A 332 -16.56 -28.96 -1.03
C GLY A 332 -17.45 -27.80 -1.47
N MET A 333 -18.48 -28.08 -2.26
CA MET A 333 -19.45 -27.08 -2.72
C MET A 333 -20.27 -26.49 -1.56
N LEU A 334 -20.76 -27.34 -0.65
CA LEU A 334 -21.52 -26.88 0.52
C LEU A 334 -20.64 -26.06 1.47
N GLN A 335 -19.41 -26.48 1.71
CA GLN A 335 -18.45 -25.75 2.54
C GLN A 335 -18.07 -24.39 1.94
N SER A 336 -17.84 -24.34 0.62
CA SER A 336 -17.60 -23.08 -0.10
C SER A 336 -18.76 -22.10 0.10
N ASN A 337 -20.00 -22.58 -0.04
CA ASN A 337 -21.19 -21.76 0.16
C ASN A 337 -21.30 -21.21 1.59
N MET A 338 -21.12 -22.06 2.60
CA MET A 338 -21.13 -21.64 4.00
C MET A 338 -20.03 -20.62 4.31
N ALA A 339 -18.82 -20.82 3.79
CA ALA A 339 -17.70 -19.90 3.97
C ALA A 339 -17.95 -18.54 3.30
N ALA A 340 -18.56 -18.51 2.11
CA ALA A 340 -18.96 -17.28 1.44
C ALA A 340 -20.03 -16.51 2.22
N GLN A 341 -21.06 -17.20 2.72
CA GLN A 341 -22.09 -16.58 3.56
C GLN A 341 -21.51 -16.02 4.87
N ALA A 342 -20.59 -16.75 5.51
CA ALA A 342 -19.91 -16.28 6.72
C ALA A 342 -19.07 -15.00 6.46
N ARG A 343 -18.36 -14.94 5.33
CA ARG A 343 -17.62 -13.74 4.90
C ARG A 343 -18.55 -12.55 4.66
N ALA A 344 -19.69 -12.76 4.01
CA ALA A 344 -20.67 -11.70 3.77
C ALA A 344 -21.28 -11.17 5.08
N ALA A 345 -21.65 -12.06 6.01
CA ALA A 345 -22.18 -11.69 7.31
C ALA A 345 -21.15 -10.89 8.14
N GLU A 346 -19.88 -11.31 8.14
CA GLU A 346 -18.79 -10.60 8.81
C GLU A 346 -18.52 -9.22 8.16
N GLY A 347 -18.59 -9.14 6.83
CA GLY A 347 -18.50 -7.87 6.10
C GLY A 347 -19.59 -6.88 6.51
N LEU A 348 -20.84 -7.32 6.58
CA LEU A 348 -21.97 -6.51 7.04
C LEU A 348 -21.81 -6.07 8.50
N ARG A 349 -21.34 -6.97 9.38
CA ARG A 349 -21.07 -6.64 10.78
C ARG A 349 -20.01 -5.54 10.92
N LYS A 350 -18.91 -5.66 10.16
CA LYS A 350 -17.85 -4.64 10.11
C LYS A 350 -18.36 -3.30 9.57
N ALA A 351 -19.16 -3.31 8.51
CA ALA A 351 -19.72 -2.08 7.94
C ALA A 351 -20.66 -1.37 8.93
N ARG A 352 -21.53 -2.12 9.63
CA ARG A 352 -22.39 -1.56 10.69
C ARG A 352 -21.56 -0.97 11.84
N LEU A 353 -20.51 -1.66 12.24
CA LEU A 353 -19.60 -1.19 13.29
C LEU A 353 -18.91 0.12 12.86
N GLN A 354 -18.39 0.19 11.63
CA GLN A 354 -17.79 1.42 11.09
C GLN A 354 -18.77 2.58 11.03
N GLY A 355 -20.03 2.33 10.63
CA GLY A 355 -21.08 3.35 10.66
C GLY A 355 -21.37 3.86 12.07
N ALA A 356 -21.40 2.97 13.07
CA ALA A 356 -21.59 3.36 14.47
C ALA A 356 -20.40 4.17 15.01
N ILE A 357 -19.16 3.77 14.70
CA ILE A 357 -17.94 4.52 15.07
C ILE A 357 -18.01 5.95 14.52
N ALA A 358 -18.24 6.09 13.21
CA ALA A 358 -18.31 7.40 12.57
C ALA A 358 -19.44 8.27 13.13
N GLY A 359 -20.60 7.67 13.43
CA GLY A 359 -21.73 8.37 14.04
C GLY A 359 -21.40 8.91 15.44
N MET A 360 -20.79 8.08 16.30
CA MET A 360 -20.39 8.48 17.65
C MET A 360 -19.27 9.51 17.64
N GLU A 361 -18.27 9.37 16.77
CA GLU A 361 -17.21 10.37 16.59
C GLU A 361 -17.79 11.72 16.16
N HIS A 362 -18.71 11.74 15.20
CA HIS A 362 -19.36 12.99 14.76
C HIS A 362 -20.17 13.66 15.88
N GLU A 363 -20.90 12.88 16.69
CA GLU A 363 -21.63 13.43 17.83
C GLU A 363 -20.69 13.98 18.90
N ALA A 364 -19.60 13.27 19.22
CA ALA A 364 -18.57 13.73 20.14
C ALA A 364 -17.95 15.06 19.66
N GLN A 365 -17.59 15.14 18.38
CA GLN A 365 -17.08 16.36 17.75
C GLN A 365 -18.04 17.54 17.89
N LYS A 366 -19.34 17.33 17.60
CA LYS A 366 -20.36 18.39 17.77
C LYS A 366 -20.45 18.89 19.21
N ARG A 367 -20.39 17.99 20.20
CA ARG A 367 -20.41 18.37 21.61
C ARG A 367 -19.19 19.19 21.99
N VAL A 368 -18.00 18.79 21.54
CA VAL A 368 -16.76 19.55 21.76
C VAL A 368 -16.82 20.91 21.07
N ASP A 369 -17.30 20.97 19.82
CA ASP A 369 -17.45 22.22 19.08
C ASP A 369 -18.39 23.22 19.76
N ALA A 370 -19.50 22.74 20.33
CA ALA A 370 -20.46 23.55 21.06
C ALA A 370 -19.89 24.05 22.41
N ALA A 371 -19.19 23.18 23.14
CA ALA A 371 -18.51 23.57 24.38
C ALA A 371 -17.40 24.61 24.10
N LEU A 372 -16.66 24.44 23.01
CA LEU A 372 -15.56 25.29 22.59
C LEU A 372 -16.01 26.70 22.18
N SER A 373 -17.12 26.81 21.46
CA SER A 373 -17.69 28.13 21.09
C SER A 373 -18.25 28.88 22.29
N GLN A 374 -18.60 28.18 23.37
CA GLN A 374 -19.10 28.76 24.62
C GLN A 374 -17.99 29.04 25.65
N GLY A 375 -16.73 28.66 25.37
CA GLY A 375 -15.65 28.78 26.35
C GLY A 375 -15.78 27.81 27.53
N ARG A 376 -16.48 26.69 27.34
CA ARG A 376 -16.81 25.72 28.38
C ARG A 376 -16.24 24.34 28.08
N LEU A 377 -15.03 24.27 27.53
CA LEU A 377 -14.40 22.99 27.19
C LEU A 377 -14.31 22.02 28.39
N TRP A 378 -14.22 22.54 29.60
CA TRP A 378 -14.24 21.75 30.84
C TRP A 378 -15.54 20.94 31.02
N ASP A 379 -16.68 21.36 30.45
CA ASP A 379 -17.96 20.63 30.53
C ASP A 379 -17.92 19.28 29.81
N VAL A 380 -17.02 19.13 28.83
CA VAL A 380 -16.84 17.90 28.03
C VAL A 380 -15.54 17.17 28.35
N GLN A 381 -14.89 17.50 29.46
CA GLN A 381 -13.67 16.84 29.95
C GLN A 381 -13.93 16.05 31.25
N GLY A 382 -12.99 15.19 31.63
CA GLY A 382 -13.09 14.39 32.85
C GLY A 382 -14.22 13.37 32.76
N THR A 383 -15.13 13.38 33.74
CA THR A 383 -16.25 12.43 33.81
C THR A 383 -17.30 12.63 32.72
N ASN A 384 -17.31 13.79 32.07
CA ASN A 384 -18.27 14.12 31.01
C ASN A 384 -17.70 13.92 29.60
N THR A 385 -16.54 13.28 29.49
CA THR A 385 -15.88 13.04 28.20
C THR A 385 -16.78 12.20 27.30
N PRO A 386 -17.09 12.67 26.06
CA PRO A 386 -17.85 11.86 25.12
C PRO A 386 -17.15 10.53 24.86
N GLN A 387 -17.91 9.45 24.79
CA GLN A 387 -17.36 8.14 24.46
C GLN A 387 -17.55 7.84 22.97
N VAL A 388 -16.52 7.26 22.36
CA VAL A 388 -16.54 6.78 20.99
C VAL A 388 -16.24 5.29 20.95
N MET A 389 -16.83 4.61 19.97
CA MET A 389 -16.63 3.18 19.79
C MET A 389 -15.29 2.92 19.08
N THR A 390 -14.59 1.87 19.47
CA THR A 390 -13.36 1.39 18.82
C THR A 390 -13.69 0.41 17.68
N SER A 391 -12.68 0.08 16.86
CA SER A 391 -12.78 -0.96 15.83
C SER A 391 -13.09 -2.36 16.37
N THR A 392 -12.95 -2.58 17.69
CA THR A 392 -13.33 -3.83 18.36
C THR A 392 -14.72 -3.78 18.99
N GLY A 393 -15.43 -2.65 18.90
CA GLY A 393 -16.75 -2.45 19.50
C GLY A 393 -16.73 -2.08 20.99
N THR A 394 -15.57 -1.79 21.56
CA THR A 394 -15.46 -1.29 22.94
C THR A 394 -15.59 0.23 22.96
N LEU A 395 -16.13 0.79 24.04
CA LEU A 395 -16.18 2.23 24.23
C LEU A 395 -14.85 2.74 24.79
N LYS A 396 -14.37 3.88 24.28
CA LYS A 396 -13.24 4.63 24.82
C LYS A 396 -13.59 6.11 24.89
N ASP A 397 -12.86 6.84 25.71
CA ASP A 397 -12.99 8.29 25.79
C ASP A 397 -12.50 8.95 24.50
N PHE A 398 -13.24 9.96 24.04
CA PHE A 398 -12.87 10.80 22.91
C PHE A 398 -11.69 11.70 23.28
N ASP A 399 -10.76 11.92 22.35
CA ASP A 399 -9.66 12.85 22.54
C ASP A 399 -10.13 14.30 22.38
N VAL A 400 -10.81 14.78 23.43
CA VAL A 400 -11.39 16.13 23.48
C VAL A 400 -10.33 17.20 23.30
N LYS A 401 -9.18 17.05 23.98
CA LYS A 401 -8.10 18.03 23.92
C LYS A 401 -7.49 18.11 22.52
N GLY A 402 -7.10 16.97 21.94
CA GLY A 402 -6.50 16.94 20.61
C GLY A 402 -7.44 17.47 19.53
N TYR A 403 -8.73 17.12 19.59
CA TYR A 403 -9.72 17.67 18.66
C TYR A 403 -9.94 19.17 18.86
N ALA A 404 -10.09 19.63 20.11
CA ALA A 404 -10.33 21.03 20.44
C ALA A 404 -9.18 21.95 19.98
N GLU A 405 -7.93 21.52 20.15
CA GLU A 405 -6.76 22.26 19.65
C GLU A 405 -6.83 22.43 18.12
N GLN A 406 -7.13 21.37 17.38
CA GLN A 406 -7.27 21.43 15.91
C GLN A 406 -8.48 22.26 15.47
N ALA A 407 -9.57 22.24 16.23
CA ALA A 407 -10.75 23.05 15.96
C ALA A 407 -10.46 24.54 16.19
N LEU A 408 -9.78 24.90 17.28
CA LEU A 408 -9.40 26.29 17.56
C LEU A 408 -8.41 26.84 16.54
N VAL A 409 -7.38 26.08 16.14
CA VAL A 409 -6.46 26.53 15.08
C VAL A 409 -7.23 26.93 13.81
N ARG A 410 -8.22 26.12 13.40
CA ARG A 410 -9.04 26.40 12.21
C ARG A 410 -9.99 27.57 12.41
N LYS A 411 -10.69 27.64 13.55
CA LYS A 411 -11.68 28.69 13.84
C LYS A 411 -11.04 30.06 14.06
N THR A 412 -9.81 30.10 14.57
CA THR A 412 -9.13 31.34 14.94
C THR A 412 -8.17 31.87 13.87
N ALA A 413 -7.93 31.12 12.78
CA ALA A 413 -6.95 31.47 11.76
C ALA A 413 -7.17 32.87 11.13
N ASP A 414 -8.43 33.26 10.92
CA ASP A 414 -8.82 34.53 10.29
C ASP A 414 -9.17 35.63 11.32
N MET A 415 -9.05 35.35 12.62
CA MET A 415 -9.35 36.32 13.68
C MET A 415 -8.14 37.23 13.95
N ALA A 416 -8.38 38.42 14.48
CA ALA A 416 -7.31 39.28 14.99
C ALA A 416 -6.57 38.60 16.16
N PHE A 417 -5.27 38.86 16.32
CA PHE A 417 -4.40 38.12 17.26
C PHE A 417 -4.93 38.14 18.70
N ASP A 418 -5.42 39.28 19.16
CA ASP A 418 -6.06 39.45 20.47
C ASP A 418 -7.29 38.55 20.67
N GLN A 419 -8.15 38.46 19.65
CA GLN A 419 -9.30 37.55 19.64
C GLN A 419 -8.87 36.09 19.63
N GLN A 420 -7.80 35.75 18.91
CA GLN A 420 -7.22 34.40 18.96
C GLN A 420 -6.81 34.07 20.40
N VAL A 421 -6.00 34.93 21.04
CA VAL A 421 -5.50 34.72 22.40
C VAL A 421 -6.64 34.53 23.40
N SER A 422 -7.67 35.37 23.32
CA SER A 422 -8.87 35.25 24.16
C SER A 422 -9.59 33.91 23.96
N ALA A 423 -9.77 33.46 22.70
CA ALA A 423 -10.44 32.19 22.42
C ALA A 423 -9.69 30.97 22.97
N TRP A 424 -8.35 30.96 22.88
CA TRP A 424 -7.51 29.91 23.45
C TRP A 424 -7.51 29.94 24.98
N SER A 425 -7.35 31.12 25.57
CA SER A 425 -7.33 31.34 27.02
C SER A 425 -8.66 30.96 27.67
N LEU A 426 -9.79 31.34 27.07
CA LEU A 426 -11.14 31.06 27.58
C LEU A 426 -11.40 29.55 27.70
N ASN A 427 -10.81 28.75 26.80
CA ASN A 427 -10.95 27.30 26.80
C ASN A 427 -9.87 26.57 27.61
N GLY A 428 -8.96 27.30 28.28
CA GLY A 428 -7.85 26.72 29.04
C GLY A 428 -6.89 25.90 28.18
N LEU A 429 -6.77 26.23 26.89
CA LEU A 429 -5.90 25.55 25.94
C LEU A 429 -4.72 26.43 25.54
N VAL A 430 -3.61 25.80 25.22
CA VAL A 430 -2.40 26.46 24.74
C VAL A 430 -2.28 26.23 23.24
N ASN A 431 -2.09 27.31 22.47
CA ASN A 431 -1.86 27.19 21.04
C ASN A 431 -0.50 26.49 20.80
N PRO A 432 -0.48 25.33 20.12
CA PRO A 432 0.74 24.54 19.96
C PRO A 432 1.80 25.28 19.12
N ASN A 433 1.40 26.13 18.19
CA ASN A 433 2.35 26.90 17.37
C ASN A 433 3.05 27.96 18.22
N TRP A 434 2.31 28.67 19.07
CA TRP A 434 2.88 29.66 19.98
C TRP A 434 3.81 29.01 21.00
N ALA A 435 3.40 27.88 21.61
CA ALA A 435 4.24 27.15 22.54
C ALA A 435 5.54 26.66 21.91
N ASN A 436 5.48 26.16 20.66
CA ASN A 436 6.66 25.73 19.93
C ASN A 436 7.59 26.90 19.57
N GLN A 437 7.03 28.04 19.16
CA GLN A 437 7.80 29.25 18.87
C GLN A 437 8.49 29.80 20.12
N LEU A 438 7.78 29.90 21.25
CA LEU A 438 8.37 30.33 22.51
C LEU A 438 9.45 29.35 23.00
N ARG A 439 9.23 28.03 22.86
CA ARG A 439 10.24 27.02 23.20
C ARG A 439 11.48 27.10 22.32
N ALA A 440 11.32 27.32 21.01
CA ALA A 440 12.43 27.52 20.09
C ALA A 440 13.24 28.77 20.45
N GLY A 441 12.55 29.87 20.77
CA GLY A 441 13.19 31.09 21.26
C GLY A 441 13.92 30.87 22.59
N LEU A 442 13.32 30.17 23.54
CA LEU A 442 13.94 29.85 24.83
C LEU A 442 15.24 29.04 24.67
N ASN A 443 15.26 28.09 23.74
CA ASN A 443 16.46 27.32 23.41
C ASN A 443 17.57 28.22 22.84
N ASN A 444 17.22 29.20 21.99
CA ASN A 444 18.20 30.19 21.54
C ASN A 444 18.68 31.07 22.71
N LEU A 445 17.77 31.59 23.55
CA LEU A 445 18.12 32.39 24.73
C LEU A 445 19.10 31.63 25.64
N ALA A 446 18.92 30.32 25.83
CA ALA A 446 19.83 29.49 26.63
C ALA A 446 21.28 29.46 26.12
N SER A 447 21.50 29.74 24.83
CA SER A 447 22.85 29.86 24.23
C SER A 447 23.46 31.25 24.36
N ILE A 448 22.70 32.23 24.86
CA ILE A 448 23.13 33.62 25.01
C ILE A 448 23.49 33.85 26.48
N ALA A 449 24.69 34.39 26.72
CA ALA A 449 25.16 34.75 28.06
C ALA A 449 25.96 36.05 28.01
N LEU A 450 26.43 36.53 29.16
CA LEU A 450 27.45 37.58 29.23
C LEU A 450 28.82 36.95 29.51
N ASP A 451 29.87 37.44 28.85
CA ASP A 451 31.24 37.14 29.22
C ASP A 451 31.65 37.83 30.53
N SER A 452 32.83 37.50 31.04
CA SER A 452 33.41 38.14 32.25
C SER A 452 33.58 39.66 32.16
N LYS A 453 33.47 40.25 30.97
CA LYS A 453 33.56 41.69 30.69
C LYS A 453 32.19 42.32 30.42
N GLY A 454 31.10 41.57 30.57
CA GLY A 454 29.74 42.04 30.33
C GLY A 454 29.37 42.16 28.85
N LYS A 455 30.11 41.52 27.93
CA LYS A 455 29.75 41.44 26.51
C LYS A 455 28.89 40.21 26.24
N PRO A 456 27.86 40.30 25.37
CA PRO A 456 27.07 39.15 24.99
C PRO A 456 27.93 38.07 24.30
N LEU A 457 27.80 36.83 24.77
CA LEU A 457 28.29 35.59 24.17
C LEU A 457 27.10 34.91 23.49
N GLY A 458 27.26 34.52 22.22
CA GLY A 458 26.17 33.98 21.41
C GLY A 458 25.38 35.07 20.67
N GLU A 459 24.54 34.65 19.74
CA GLU A 459 23.72 35.56 18.92
C GLU A 459 22.23 35.28 19.12
N LEU A 460 21.45 36.36 19.30
CA LEU A 460 19.99 36.30 19.25
C LEU A 460 19.58 36.11 17.80
N ASN A 461 19.15 34.90 17.47
CA ASN A 461 18.76 34.57 16.10
C ASN A 461 17.30 35.01 15.83
N GLU A 462 16.85 34.83 14.59
CA GLU A 462 15.50 35.21 14.18
C GLU A 462 14.40 34.54 15.03
N ALA A 463 14.57 33.25 15.38
CA ALA A 463 13.62 32.54 16.23
C ALA A 463 13.55 33.12 17.65
N GLY A 464 14.67 33.57 18.20
CA GLY A 464 14.74 34.28 19.48
C GLY A 464 13.97 35.62 19.43
N LEU A 465 14.21 36.42 18.39
CA LEU A 465 13.50 37.69 18.17
C LEU A 465 11.98 37.49 18.01
N GLN A 466 11.58 36.54 17.16
CA GLN A 466 10.18 36.22 16.93
C GLN A 466 9.49 35.71 18.20
N ALA A 467 10.20 34.98 19.07
CA ALA A 467 9.65 34.51 20.35
C ALA A 467 9.48 35.66 21.37
N ILE A 468 10.43 36.59 21.44
CA ILE A 468 10.32 37.79 22.30
C ILE A 468 9.12 38.62 21.87
N GLU A 469 8.96 38.86 20.56
CA GLU A 469 7.85 39.64 20.03
C GLU A 469 6.51 38.94 20.25
N LEU A 470 6.41 37.63 19.97
CA LEU A 470 5.22 36.85 20.27
C LEU A 470 4.88 36.90 21.77
N PHE A 471 5.87 36.74 22.65
CA PHE A 471 5.65 36.83 24.09
C PHE A 471 5.11 38.20 24.49
N LYS A 472 5.65 39.30 23.95
CA LYS A 472 5.16 40.66 24.22
C LYS A 472 3.72 40.82 23.78
N GLN A 473 3.37 40.36 22.58
CA GLN A 473 1.99 40.40 22.08
C GLN A 473 1.04 39.58 22.97
N LEU A 474 1.42 38.35 23.32
CA LEU A 474 0.65 37.50 24.24
C LEU A 474 0.49 38.18 25.60
N ASN A 475 1.58 38.71 26.17
CA ASN A 475 1.58 39.31 27.50
C ASN A 475 0.81 40.64 27.53
N ASN A 476 0.76 41.37 26.42
CA ASN A 476 -0.06 42.58 26.31
C ASN A 476 -1.56 42.27 26.25
N VAL A 477 -1.96 41.16 25.62
CA VAL A 477 -3.37 40.75 25.52
C VAL A 477 -3.82 40.00 26.77
N SER A 478 -3.10 38.94 27.14
CA SER A 478 -3.37 38.10 28.31
C SER A 478 -2.05 37.57 28.89
N PRO A 479 -1.57 38.19 29.98
CA PRO A 479 -0.38 37.69 30.70
C PRO A 479 -0.49 36.23 31.14
N ASP A 480 -1.69 35.77 31.46
CA ASP A 480 -1.94 34.36 31.78
C ASP A 480 -1.75 33.47 30.56
N ALA A 481 -2.25 33.86 29.39
CA ALA A 481 -2.03 33.11 28.15
C ALA A 481 -0.54 33.06 27.81
N ALA A 482 0.20 34.17 27.95
CA ALA A 482 1.65 34.21 27.79
C ALA A 482 2.35 33.23 28.76
N ARG A 483 1.95 33.24 30.04
CA ARG A 483 2.51 32.39 31.09
C ARG A 483 2.19 30.91 30.88
N GLN A 484 0.95 30.57 30.52
CA GLN A 484 0.54 29.21 30.21
C GLN A 484 1.26 28.68 28.96
N THR A 485 1.44 29.52 27.95
CA THR A 485 2.11 29.15 26.69
C THR A 485 3.62 28.98 26.87
N ALA A 486 4.26 29.89 27.60
CA ALA A 486 5.71 29.85 27.83
C ALA A 486 6.11 28.81 28.90
N GLY A 487 5.29 28.64 29.94
CA GLY A 487 5.69 28.04 31.20
C GLY A 487 6.30 29.08 32.16
N GLU A 488 6.32 28.77 33.46
CA GLU A 488 6.67 29.74 34.52
C GLU A 488 8.09 30.32 34.39
N ASP A 489 9.10 29.47 34.22
CA ASP A 489 10.50 29.91 34.15
C ASP A 489 10.78 30.70 32.86
N ALA A 490 10.18 30.27 31.75
CA ALA A 490 10.30 30.96 30.47
C ALA A 490 9.58 32.31 30.50
N PHE A 491 8.38 32.36 31.10
CA PHE A 491 7.64 33.60 31.31
C PHE A 491 8.48 34.62 32.07
N LYS A 492 9.14 34.20 33.16
CA LYS A 492 10.05 35.05 33.92
C LYS A 492 11.14 35.63 33.03
N ARG A 493 11.84 34.79 32.26
CA ARG A 493 12.93 35.23 31.39
C ARG A 493 12.47 36.18 30.29
N PHE A 494 11.35 35.91 29.62
CA PHE A 494 10.83 36.81 28.59
C PHE A 494 10.30 38.13 29.19
N SER A 495 9.72 38.08 30.40
CA SER A 495 9.31 39.26 31.16
C SER A 495 10.50 40.16 31.53
N ASP A 496 11.62 39.55 31.95
CA ASP A 496 12.88 40.27 32.23
C ASP A 496 13.44 40.96 30.97
N ILE A 497 13.37 40.31 29.82
CA ILE A 497 13.78 40.89 28.53
C ILE A 497 12.90 42.08 28.17
N ALA A 498 11.57 41.92 28.26
CA ALA A 498 10.63 43.00 27.97
C ALA A 498 10.82 44.22 28.88
N PHE A 499 11.13 44.00 30.16
CA PHE A 499 11.50 45.05 31.09
C PHE A 499 12.78 45.79 30.66
N LEU A 500 13.85 45.06 30.33
CA LEU A 500 15.10 45.68 29.90
C LEU A 500 14.96 46.47 28.59
N GLU A 501 14.14 45.98 27.65
CA GLU A 501 13.78 46.72 26.44
C GLU A 501 13.03 48.01 26.76
N HIS A 502 12.10 47.98 27.73
CA HIS A 502 11.42 49.19 28.20
C HIS A 502 12.40 50.21 28.79
N MET A 503 13.46 49.75 29.46
CA MET A 503 14.55 50.59 29.94
C MET A 503 15.54 51.01 28.83
N GLY A 504 15.20 50.78 27.56
CA GLY A 504 15.97 51.23 26.40
C GLY A 504 17.12 50.31 25.98
N ARG A 505 17.20 49.07 26.48
CA ARG A 505 18.19 48.09 26.00
C ARG A 505 17.78 47.51 24.64
N ALA A 506 18.77 47.25 23.79
CA ALA A 506 18.54 46.49 22.57
C ALA A 506 18.13 45.04 22.89
N PRO A 507 17.29 44.39 22.06
CA PRO A 507 16.78 43.04 22.32
C PRO A 507 17.86 41.99 22.61
N ALA A 508 18.97 42.02 21.86
CA ALA A 508 20.09 41.09 22.05
C ALA A 508 20.81 41.28 23.39
N ASP A 509 21.02 42.54 23.80
CA ASP A 509 21.64 42.86 25.09
C ASP A 509 20.70 42.47 26.25
N ALA A 510 19.42 42.81 26.12
CA ALA A 510 18.38 42.44 27.09
C ALA A 510 18.30 40.92 27.28
N ALA A 511 18.34 40.15 26.18
CA ALA A 511 18.39 38.70 26.19
C ALA A 511 19.62 38.16 26.92
N ALA A 512 20.83 38.68 26.64
CA ALA A 512 22.05 38.23 27.28
C ALA A 512 22.06 38.51 28.79
N ILE A 513 21.59 39.69 29.21
CA ILE A 513 21.48 40.09 30.62
C ILE A 513 20.47 39.20 31.34
N ALA A 514 19.25 39.07 30.82
CA ALA A 514 18.20 38.25 31.45
C ALA A 514 18.64 36.79 31.62
N SER A 515 19.35 36.27 30.61
CA SER A 515 19.93 34.92 30.63
C SER A 515 21.01 34.74 31.69
N SER A 516 21.86 35.74 31.87
CA SER A 516 22.93 35.73 32.87
C SER A 516 22.39 35.92 34.28
N ALA A 517 21.39 36.79 34.46
CA ALA A 517 20.71 36.98 35.74
C ALA A 517 20.01 35.70 36.22
N ALA A 518 19.38 34.95 35.30
CA ALA A 518 18.77 33.66 35.61
C ALA A 518 19.78 32.60 36.11
N SER A 519 21.04 32.71 35.71
CA SER A 519 22.12 31.82 36.16
C SER A 519 22.69 32.21 37.54
N GLY A 520 22.28 33.35 38.08
CA GLY A 520 22.77 33.93 39.33
C GLY A 520 24.15 34.58 39.19
N ALA A 521 24.42 35.60 40.00
CA ALA A 521 25.76 36.19 40.09
C ALA A 521 26.74 35.19 40.73
N SER A 522 27.95 35.09 40.18
CA SER A 522 29.01 34.32 40.85
C SER A 522 29.35 34.96 42.20
N ALA A 523 29.44 34.14 43.25
CA ALA A 523 29.71 34.61 44.61
C ALA A 523 30.99 35.47 44.64
N GLY A 524 30.88 36.68 45.19
CA GLY A 524 31.97 37.65 45.29
C GLY A 524 32.15 38.61 44.09
N SER A 525 31.43 38.40 42.98
CA SER A 525 31.41 39.35 41.86
C SER A 525 30.84 40.72 42.25
N PRO A 526 31.15 41.80 41.51
CA PRO A 526 30.52 43.11 41.71
C PRO A 526 28.99 43.05 41.67
N ALA A 527 28.43 42.27 40.74
CA ALA A 527 26.99 42.02 40.63
C ALA A 527 26.44 41.34 41.89
N TYR A 528 27.10 40.29 42.41
CA TYR A 528 26.70 39.61 43.65
C TYR A 528 26.70 40.53 44.87
N LYS A 529 27.69 41.44 44.97
CA LYS A 529 27.74 42.45 46.04
C LYS A 529 26.59 43.45 45.91
N LEU A 530 26.22 43.84 44.69
CA LEU A 530 25.08 44.71 44.46
C LEU A 530 23.76 44.02 44.76
N GLU A 531 23.57 42.77 44.34
CA GLU A 531 22.42 41.93 44.69
C GLU A 531 22.22 41.83 46.21
N THR A 532 23.31 41.60 46.95
CA THR A 532 23.27 41.49 48.41
C THR A 532 22.85 42.82 49.06
N LYS A 533 23.37 43.94 48.54
CA LYS A 533 22.97 45.29 48.98
C LYS A 533 21.52 45.60 48.66
N ILE A 534 21.06 45.26 47.45
CA ILE A 534 19.65 45.41 47.03
C ILE A 534 18.76 44.57 47.94
N ALA A 535 19.10 43.31 48.19
CA ALA A 535 18.36 42.45 49.10
C ALA A 535 18.28 43.01 50.51
N ALA A 536 19.39 43.49 51.07
CA ALA A 536 19.43 44.12 52.38
C ALA A 536 18.57 45.39 52.42
N ARG A 537 18.66 46.22 51.38
CA ARG A 537 17.90 47.47 51.30
C ARG A 537 16.40 47.23 51.12
N VAL A 538 16.01 46.22 50.35
CA VAL A 538 14.61 45.78 50.26
C VAL A 538 14.13 45.23 51.60
N ALA A 539 14.95 44.43 52.30
CA ALA A 539 14.61 43.92 53.63
C ALA A 539 14.42 45.05 54.65
N GLU A 540 15.28 46.08 54.64
CA GLU A 540 15.10 47.30 55.45
C GLU A 540 13.76 47.99 55.15
N LEU A 541 13.37 48.05 53.87
CA LEU A 541 12.09 48.63 53.46
C LEU A 541 10.87 47.78 53.87
N THR A 542 11.04 46.46 54.08
CA THR A 542 9.95 45.56 54.49
C THR A 542 9.86 45.33 55.99
N ASP A 543 10.99 45.40 56.72
CA ASP A 543 11.08 45.08 58.16
C ASP A 543 10.83 46.30 59.05
N THR A 544 11.02 47.51 58.54
CA THR A 544 10.70 48.73 59.28
C THR A 544 9.23 49.07 59.05
N PRO A 545 8.37 49.22 60.08
CA PRO A 545 7.13 49.97 59.92
C PRO A 545 7.57 51.31 59.37
N TRP A 546 7.23 51.64 58.13
CA TRP A 546 7.75 52.81 57.40
C TRP A 546 7.66 54.14 58.19
N MET A 547 6.80 54.18 59.22
CA MET A 547 6.70 55.22 60.25
C MET A 547 7.97 55.40 61.11
N ASP A 548 8.66 54.33 61.55
CA ASP A 548 9.87 54.41 62.39
C ASP A 548 11.10 54.91 61.61
N TRP A 549 11.13 54.66 60.29
CA TRP A 549 12.17 55.18 59.39
C TRP A 549 12.04 56.70 59.20
N LEU A 550 10.80 57.21 59.11
CA LEU A 550 10.49 58.64 59.06
C LEU A 550 10.74 59.34 60.40
N GLU A 551 10.44 58.69 61.53
CA GLU A 551 10.66 59.26 62.87
C GLU A 551 12.13 59.32 63.29
N ASN A 552 13.02 58.49 62.74
CA ASN A 552 14.45 58.47 63.08
C ASN A 552 15.32 59.45 62.25
N LYS A 553 14.80 60.02 61.15
CA LYS A 553 15.45 61.11 60.39
C LYS A 553 14.99 62.49 60.91
N ARG A 554 15.09 62.63 62.23
CA ARG A 554 14.55 63.72 63.03
C ARG A 554 15.52 64.91 63.06
N ASP A 555 15.51 65.73 62.01
CA ASP A 555 15.93 67.14 62.05
C ASP A 555 15.51 67.85 60.75
N GLY A 556 14.30 68.45 60.71
CA GLY A 556 13.98 69.50 59.73
C GLY A 556 12.58 69.53 59.09
N ALA A 557 11.87 68.41 58.92
CA ALA A 557 10.75 68.34 57.96
C ALA A 557 9.34 68.15 58.57
N TRP A 558 9.11 68.55 59.82
CA TRP A 558 7.88 68.18 60.55
C TRP A 558 6.64 69.06 60.33
N ASP A 559 6.73 70.21 59.64
CA ASP A 559 5.55 71.07 59.39
C ASP A 559 4.85 70.83 58.04
N VAL A 560 5.48 70.12 57.10
CA VAL A 560 4.88 69.79 55.78
C VAL A 560 4.11 68.47 55.82
N ILE A 561 4.43 67.56 56.75
CA ILE A 561 3.93 66.18 56.78
C ILE A 561 2.57 66.03 57.51
N ARG A 562 2.09 67.06 58.23
CA ARG A 562 0.79 66.99 58.94
C ARG A 562 -0.44 66.95 58.03
N ARG A 563 -0.28 67.10 56.72
CA ARG A 563 -1.35 66.99 55.72
C ARG A 563 -0.79 66.20 54.53
N ASN A 564 -1.05 64.88 54.44
CA ASN A 564 -1.35 64.15 53.18
C ASN A 564 -1.12 62.61 53.25
N ASN A 565 -1.87 61.96 52.35
CA ASN A 565 -2.20 60.53 52.11
C ASN A 565 -0.99 59.63 51.69
N PRO A 566 -1.15 58.29 51.56
CA PRO A 566 -0.08 57.27 51.46
C PRO A 566 0.58 57.17 50.07
N LEU A 567 1.00 58.30 49.51
CA LEU A 567 2.00 58.36 48.43
C LEU A 567 3.44 58.20 48.97
N ALA A 568 3.61 58.01 50.27
CA ALA A 568 4.88 58.22 50.96
C ALA A 568 6.05 57.34 50.50
N LEU A 569 5.87 56.11 50.00
CA LEU A 569 7.07 55.33 49.64
C LEU A 569 7.70 55.81 48.32
N GLY A 570 6.96 55.86 47.21
CA GLY A 570 7.51 56.29 45.92
C GLY A 570 7.81 57.79 45.87
N ASN A 571 6.90 58.62 46.40
CA ASN A 571 7.08 60.07 46.37
C ASN A 571 8.07 60.57 47.43
N ALA A 572 8.18 59.94 48.62
CA ALA A 572 9.24 60.33 49.56
C ALA A 572 10.61 59.73 49.21
N LEU A 573 10.69 58.59 48.49
CA LEU A 573 11.95 58.14 47.90
C LEU A 573 12.41 59.13 46.82
N ALA A 574 11.52 59.50 45.89
CA ALA A 574 11.82 60.44 44.81
C ALA A 574 12.14 61.84 45.34
N ALA A 575 11.31 62.38 46.24
CA ALA A 575 11.56 63.68 46.87
C ALA A 575 12.83 63.66 47.73
N GLY A 576 13.05 62.65 48.58
CA GLY A 576 14.25 62.54 49.40
C GLY A 576 15.55 62.34 48.59
N LEU A 577 15.47 61.67 47.43
CA LEU A 577 16.59 61.55 46.49
C LEU A 577 16.84 62.83 45.69
N LEU A 578 15.80 63.58 45.33
CA LEU A 578 15.91 64.90 44.68
C LEU A 578 16.46 65.95 45.66
N GLU A 579 16.02 65.92 46.92
CA GLU A 579 16.49 66.81 48.00
C GLU A 579 17.95 66.52 48.38
N ALA A 580 18.34 65.24 48.49
CA ALA A 580 19.74 64.84 48.68
C ALA A 580 20.66 65.23 47.50
N ARG A 581 20.08 65.53 46.34
CA ARG A 581 20.76 66.03 45.13
C ARG A 581 20.60 67.55 44.94
N GLY A 582 19.90 68.26 45.84
CA GLY A 582 19.68 69.71 45.80
C GLY A 582 18.75 70.20 44.68
N GLN A 583 17.79 69.38 44.24
CA GLN A 583 16.84 69.72 43.16
C GLN A 583 15.44 70.03 43.72
N GLU A 584 14.74 71.01 43.13
CA GLU A 584 13.35 71.36 43.51
C GLU A 584 12.35 70.25 43.13
N VAL A 585 11.37 70.03 44.01
CA VAL A 585 10.33 69.02 43.83
C VAL A 585 9.16 69.62 43.03
N PRO A 586 8.69 69.01 41.92
CA PRO A 586 7.62 69.57 41.08
C PRO A 586 6.22 69.62 41.73
N GLU A 587 5.46 70.69 41.47
CA GLU A 587 4.13 71.02 42.05
C GLU A 587 3.03 69.94 41.83
N TRP A 588 3.12 69.11 40.79
CA TRP A 588 2.18 68.01 40.55
C TRP A 588 2.36 66.81 41.49
N LEU A 589 3.44 66.77 42.28
CA LEU A 589 3.58 65.86 43.43
C LEU A 589 2.80 66.34 44.67
N GLU A 590 2.26 67.57 44.68
CA GLU A 590 1.69 68.22 45.88
C GLU A 590 0.16 68.35 45.90
N SER A 591 -0.54 68.30 44.76
CA SER A 591 -2.00 68.56 44.72
C SER A 591 -2.85 67.28 44.71
N ASP A 592 -3.74 67.11 45.69
CA ASP A 592 -4.84 66.13 45.66
C ASP A 592 -6.15 66.80 46.16
N PRO A 593 -7.26 66.76 45.39
CA PRO A 593 -8.57 67.18 45.87
C PRO A 593 -9.35 65.97 46.43
N VAL A 594 -9.95 66.15 47.61
CA VAL A 594 -11.04 65.36 48.23
C VAL A 594 -10.65 64.33 49.33
N GLY A 595 -10.99 64.68 50.59
CA GLY A 595 -11.78 63.83 51.50
C GLY A 595 -11.07 62.76 52.34
N THR A 596 -10.88 63.06 53.62
CA THR A 596 -10.32 62.20 54.69
C THR A 596 -11.05 60.87 54.93
N THR A 597 -10.70 59.81 54.20
CA THR A 597 -10.89 58.43 54.63
C THR A 597 -9.52 57.81 54.90
N ARG A 598 -9.29 57.26 56.10
CA ARG A 598 -8.04 56.56 56.43
C ARG A 598 -7.96 55.30 55.57
N HIS A 599 -7.26 55.37 54.43
CA HIS A 599 -6.96 54.20 53.62
C HIS A 599 -6.09 53.20 54.38
N ASN A 600 -6.21 51.91 54.06
CA ASN A 600 -5.35 50.85 54.59
C ASN A 600 -3.87 51.24 54.40
N THR A 601 -3.14 51.51 55.49
CA THR A 601 -1.75 51.99 55.46
C THR A 601 -0.72 50.86 55.51
N THR A 602 -1.16 49.60 55.58
CA THR A 602 -0.28 48.44 55.58
C THR A 602 -0.06 48.01 54.13
N PRO A 603 1.13 48.23 53.55
CA PRO A 603 1.35 47.97 52.13
C PRO A 603 1.31 46.46 51.85
N ASN A 604 1.00 46.11 50.60
CA ASN A 604 1.28 44.80 50.01
C ASN A 604 2.81 44.60 49.84
N THR A 605 3.54 44.71 50.95
CA THR A 605 5.00 44.83 50.95
C THR A 605 5.64 43.57 50.41
N SER A 606 5.13 42.39 50.71
CA SER A 606 5.74 41.11 50.32
C SER A 606 5.77 40.90 48.81
N GLN A 607 4.68 41.20 48.11
CA GLN A 607 4.58 41.00 46.67
C GLN A 607 5.37 42.06 45.88
N VAL A 608 5.16 43.34 46.23
CA VAL A 608 5.83 44.46 45.56
C VAL A 608 7.34 44.42 45.83
N SER A 609 7.76 44.04 47.05
CA SER A 609 9.20 43.90 47.37
C SER A 609 9.88 42.80 46.59
N GLY A 610 9.22 41.64 46.40
CA GLY A 610 9.75 40.56 45.57
C GLY A 610 9.99 41.02 44.12
N TRP A 611 9.00 41.73 43.56
CA TRP A 611 9.10 42.28 42.21
C TRP A 611 10.19 43.35 42.09
N VAL A 612 10.21 44.33 42.99
CA VAL A 612 11.20 45.42 43.01
C VAL A 612 12.60 44.88 43.20
N ARG A 613 12.79 43.91 44.11
CA ARG A 613 14.08 43.25 44.32
C ARG A 613 14.60 42.59 43.05
N ARG A 614 13.73 41.85 42.34
CA ARG A 614 14.09 41.17 41.11
C ARG A 614 14.52 42.16 40.02
N HIS A 615 13.75 43.21 39.79
CA HIS A 615 14.03 44.16 38.71
C HIS A 615 15.19 45.09 39.03
N ALA A 616 15.35 45.50 40.29
CA ALA A 616 16.55 46.20 40.76
C ALA A 616 17.80 45.32 40.59
N THR A 617 17.69 44.02 40.90
CA THR A 617 18.77 43.06 40.64
C THR A 617 19.10 42.98 39.14
N LEU A 618 18.09 42.98 38.27
CA LEU A 618 18.31 43.01 36.83
C LEU A 618 19.01 44.29 36.34
N LEU A 619 18.61 45.44 36.88
CA LEU A 619 19.24 46.73 36.59
C LEU A 619 20.69 46.79 37.07
N ALA A 620 20.99 46.13 38.19
CA ALA A 620 22.35 45.93 38.69
C ALA A 620 23.20 45.08 37.73
N HIS A 621 22.66 43.92 37.32
CA HIS A 621 23.35 43.00 36.39
C HIS A 621 23.60 43.61 35.03
N SER A 622 22.67 44.42 34.54
CA SER A 622 22.83 45.13 33.26
C SER A 622 23.82 46.30 33.33
N GLY A 623 24.29 46.69 34.52
CA GLY A 623 25.07 47.91 34.72
C GLY A 623 24.31 49.19 34.38
N HIS A 624 22.97 49.13 34.31
CA HIS A 624 22.13 50.30 34.05
C HIS A 624 22.01 51.17 35.31
N ALA A 625 22.13 50.56 36.49
CA ALA A 625 22.25 51.26 37.75
C ALA A 625 23.69 51.16 38.30
N PRO A 626 24.36 52.28 38.63
CA PRO A 626 25.72 52.27 39.17
C PRO A 626 25.78 51.78 40.63
N ASP A 627 24.65 51.84 41.34
CA ASP A 627 24.52 51.46 42.75
C ASP A 627 23.13 50.88 43.06
N ALA A 628 22.98 50.33 44.27
CA ALA A 628 21.76 49.68 44.71
C ALA A 628 20.58 50.66 44.85
N ASP A 629 20.82 51.89 45.27
CA ASP A 629 19.76 52.89 45.47
C ASP A 629 19.19 53.36 44.13
N THR A 630 20.05 53.58 43.14
CA THR A 630 19.64 53.89 41.76
C THR A 630 18.87 52.73 41.14
N ALA A 631 19.31 51.48 41.38
CA ALA A 631 18.63 50.29 40.88
C ALA A 631 17.20 50.16 41.47
N LEU A 632 17.05 50.44 42.76
CA LEU A 632 15.76 50.43 43.44
C LEU A 632 14.86 51.56 42.95
N SER A 633 15.39 52.77 42.80
CA SER A 633 14.63 53.92 42.30
C SER A 633 14.03 53.65 40.93
N LEU A 634 14.84 53.15 39.99
CA LEU A 634 14.39 52.82 38.63
C LEU A 634 13.39 51.66 38.61
N ALA A 635 13.58 50.64 39.46
CA ALA A 635 12.62 49.55 39.58
C ALA A 635 11.26 50.04 40.13
N VAL A 636 11.28 50.94 41.12
CA VAL A 636 10.06 51.55 41.68
C VAL A 636 9.38 52.47 40.67
N GLU A 637 10.14 53.25 39.91
CA GLU A 637 9.62 54.10 38.83
C GLU A 637 8.87 53.26 37.79
N TYR A 638 9.45 52.15 37.35
CA TYR A 638 8.79 51.24 36.42
C TYR A 638 7.50 50.63 36.99
N VAL A 639 7.53 50.16 38.25
CA VAL A 639 6.31 49.65 38.90
C VAL A 639 5.24 50.74 39.00
N SER A 640 5.64 52.00 39.14
CA SER A 640 4.72 53.12 39.26
C SER A 640 4.10 53.53 37.92
N ASP A 641 4.58 53.01 36.78
CA ASP A 641 3.94 53.23 35.47
C ASP A 641 2.50 52.68 35.52
N PRO A 642 1.47 53.51 35.22
CA PRO A 642 0.08 53.07 35.14
C PRO A 642 -0.18 51.95 34.15
N LYS A 643 0.76 51.64 33.24
CA LYS A 643 0.70 50.48 32.33
C LYS A 643 1.20 49.19 32.98
N VAL A 644 1.99 49.29 34.04
CA VAL A 644 2.59 48.15 34.75
C VAL A 644 1.78 47.79 35.98
N SER A 645 1.29 48.79 36.71
CA SER A 645 0.50 48.59 37.92
C SER A 645 -0.73 49.49 37.97
N VAL A 646 -1.64 49.16 38.88
CA VAL A 646 -2.80 49.97 39.22
C VAL A 646 -3.07 49.87 40.72
N LYS A 647 -3.67 50.91 41.29
CA LYS A 647 -4.14 50.90 42.67
C LYS A 647 -5.61 50.56 42.72
N VAL A 648 -5.97 49.57 43.51
CA VAL A 648 -7.36 49.24 43.83
C VAL A 648 -7.52 49.25 45.34
N ASN A 649 -8.37 50.15 45.85
CA ASN A 649 -8.59 50.37 47.29
C ASN A 649 -7.29 50.56 48.10
N GLY A 650 -6.35 51.35 47.58
CA GLY A 650 -5.05 51.61 48.22
C GLY A 650 -4.03 50.47 48.12
N THR A 651 -4.42 49.30 47.60
CA THR A 651 -3.50 48.18 47.33
C THR A 651 -2.94 48.28 45.92
N LEU A 652 -1.62 48.16 45.77
CA LEU A 652 -0.97 48.11 44.47
C LEU A 652 -1.06 46.69 43.90
N TYR A 653 -1.57 46.57 42.68
CA TYR A 653 -1.58 45.35 41.89
C TYR A 653 -0.80 45.59 40.61
N LEU A 654 0.01 44.63 40.20
CA LEU A 654 0.54 44.64 38.85
C LEU A 654 -0.61 44.31 37.89
N ARG A 655 -0.66 44.95 36.71
CA ARG A 655 -1.77 44.76 35.77
C ARG A 655 -1.98 43.30 35.39
N HIS A 656 -0.90 42.52 35.34
CA HIS A 656 -0.96 41.09 35.04
C HIS A 656 -1.54 40.24 36.18
N GLU A 657 -1.76 40.82 37.35
CA GLU A 657 -2.35 40.16 38.50
C GLU A 657 -3.86 40.28 38.48
N LEU A 658 -4.37 41.37 37.92
CA LEU A 658 -5.80 41.68 37.83
C LEU A 658 -6.58 40.57 37.11
N PRO A 659 -7.83 40.34 37.51
CA PRO A 659 -8.75 39.51 36.74
C PRO A 659 -9.09 40.18 35.40
N SER A 660 -9.46 39.38 34.40
CA SER A 660 -9.91 39.90 33.12
C SER A 660 -11.25 40.62 33.29
N ALA A 661 -11.38 41.81 32.71
CA ALA A 661 -12.66 42.51 32.71
C ALA A 661 -13.71 41.69 31.91
N PRO A 662 -14.99 41.71 32.32
CA PRO A 662 -16.05 40.93 31.68
C PRO A 662 -16.49 41.46 30.31
N GLY A 663 -16.09 42.68 29.91
CA GLY A 663 -16.36 43.27 28.60
C GLY A 663 -15.14 43.92 27.96
N GLU A 664 -15.15 44.01 26.62
CA GLU A 664 -14.11 44.70 25.85
C GLU A 664 -14.09 46.19 26.18
N GLY A 665 -12.91 46.73 26.51
CA GLY A 665 -12.73 48.14 26.87
C GLY A 665 -13.10 48.49 28.32
N GLU A 666 -13.59 47.55 29.12
CA GLU A 666 -13.86 47.77 30.54
C GLU A 666 -12.57 47.67 31.37
N ASP A 667 -12.46 48.49 32.43
CA ASP A 667 -11.26 48.52 33.27
C ASP A 667 -11.32 47.42 34.35
N ALA A 668 -10.42 46.45 34.25
CA ALA A 668 -10.26 45.37 35.22
C ALA A 668 -10.06 45.89 36.66
N ALA A 669 -9.39 47.04 36.83
CA ALA A 669 -9.15 47.62 38.14
C ALA A 669 -10.44 48.09 38.83
N GLN A 670 -11.37 48.67 38.05
CA GLN A 670 -12.68 49.11 38.54
C GLN A 670 -13.53 47.92 38.96
N TRP A 671 -13.54 46.86 38.15
CA TRP A 671 -14.26 45.64 38.48
C TRP A 671 -13.69 44.95 39.73
N LEU A 672 -12.36 44.88 39.87
CA LEU A 672 -11.75 44.33 41.09
C LEU A 672 -12.07 45.18 42.31
N GLY A 673 -12.12 46.51 42.15
CA GLY A 673 -12.56 47.43 43.19
C GLY A 673 -13.99 47.14 43.65
N ARG A 674 -14.91 46.98 42.70
CA ARG A 674 -16.30 46.62 42.98
C ARG A 674 -16.41 45.25 43.66
N PHE A 675 -15.67 44.25 43.17
CA PHE A 675 -15.61 42.93 43.82
C PHE A 675 -15.19 43.07 45.29
N LEU A 676 -14.14 43.86 45.56
CA LEU A 676 -13.62 44.08 46.90
C LEU A 676 -14.64 44.78 47.81
N ASP A 677 -15.43 45.72 47.27
CA ASP A 677 -16.51 46.42 47.97
C ASP A 677 -17.69 45.51 48.29
N GLU A 678 -18.14 44.71 47.33
CA GLU A 678 -19.36 43.91 47.46
C GLU A 678 -19.15 42.56 48.15
N VAL A 679 -17.94 42.00 48.08
CA VAL A 679 -17.67 40.63 48.58
C VAL A 679 -16.89 40.66 49.91
N PRO A 680 -15.56 40.92 49.95
CA PRO A 680 -14.82 40.85 51.21
C PRO A 680 -15.12 42.01 52.16
N LYS A 681 -15.38 43.25 51.69
CA LYS A 681 -15.74 44.37 52.58
C LYS A 681 -17.11 44.18 53.23
N ALA A 682 -18.10 43.73 52.47
CA ALA A 682 -19.41 43.40 53.02
C ALA A 682 -19.30 42.37 54.15
N ARG A 683 -18.51 41.31 53.95
CA ARG A 683 -18.27 40.29 54.98
C ARG A 683 -17.46 40.80 56.17
N ALA A 684 -16.48 41.67 55.97
CA ALA A 684 -15.72 42.25 57.08
C ALA A 684 -16.59 43.15 57.97
N LEU A 685 -17.54 43.90 57.36
CA LEU A 685 -18.52 44.69 58.10
C LEU A 685 -19.43 43.80 58.96
N GLU A 686 -19.85 42.63 58.45
CA GLU A 686 -20.58 41.62 59.25
C GLU A 686 -19.77 41.11 60.45
N GLN A 687 -18.44 41.09 60.33
CA GLN A 687 -17.50 40.69 61.39
C GLN A 687 -17.12 41.84 62.33
N GLY A 688 -17.66 43.05 62.13
CA GLY A 688 -17.42 44.22 62.98
C GLY A 688 -16.16 45.02 62.66
N PHE A 689 -15.54 44.81 61.49
CA PHE A 689 -14.34 45.52 61.06
C PHE A 689 -14.68 46.65 60.09
N ALA A 690 -13.83 47.67 60.04
CA ALA A 690 -14.02 48.79 59.12
C ALA A 690 -13.70 48.37 57.67
N ALA A 691 -14.54 48.78 56.72
CA ALA A 691 -14.32 48.49 55.30
C ALA A 691 -12.95 48.99 54.78
N SER A 692 -12.42 50.06 55.37
CA SER A 692 -11.10 50.61 55.03
C SER A 692 -9.93 49.71 55.44
N GLU A 693 -10.14 48.71 56.28
CA GLU A 693 -9.10 47.76 56.73
C GLU A 693 -9.00 46.52 55.84
N VAL A 694 -9.93 46.36 54.89
CA VAL A 694 -10.02 45.19 54.02
C VAL A 694 -9.19 45.36 52.77
N ARG A 695 -8.43 44.34 52.41
CA ARG A 695 -7.71 44.26 51.13
C ARG A 695 -7.62 42.83 50.62
N LEU A 696 -7.31 42.70 49.33
CA LEU A 696 -6.94 41.43 48.72
C LEU A 696 -5.44 41.47 48.40
N GLU A 697 -4.65 40.52 48.88
CA GLU A 697 -3.25 40.38 48.46
C GLU A 697 -3.13 39.22 47.48
N PHE A 698 -2.48 39.44 46.34
CA PHE A 698 -2.28 38.38 45.35
C PHE A 698 -1.06 37.56 45.73
N ASP A 699 -1.25 36.27 45.99
CA ASP A 699 -0.15 35.35 46.21
C ASP A 699 0.34 34.80 44.86
N GLU A 700 1.50 35.26 44.41
CA GLU A 700 2.11 34.85 43.14
C GLU A 700 2.33 33.32 43.06
N ARG A 701 2.62 32.66 44.20
CA ARG A 701 2.91 31.22 44.23
C ARG A 701 1.65 30.37 44.08
N SER A 702 0.58 30.75 44.76
CA SER A 702 -0.69 30.00 44.73
C SER A 702 -1.71 30.54 43.72
N ARG A 703 -1.43 31.70 43.11
CA ARG A 703 -2.28 32.39 42.12
C ARG A 703 -3.70 32.65 42.62
N VAL A 704 -3.82 32.95 43.91
CA VAL A 704 -5.08 33.32 44.55
C VAL A 704 -4.94 34.64 45.27
N TYR A 705 -6.05 35.33 45.42
CA TYR A 705 -6.19 36.51 46.24
C TYR A 705 -6.53 36.09 47.66
N ARG A 706 -5.71 36.49 48.64
CA ARG A 706 -5.98 36.29 50.06
C ARG A 706 -6.65 37.54 50.61
N ALA A 707 -7.79 37.38 51.25
CA ALA A 707 -8.44 38.50 51.91
C ALA A 707 -7.80 38.77 53.27
N PHE A 708 -7.51 40.04 53.54
CA PHE A 708 -6.97 40.51 54.80
C PHE A 708 -7.86 41.59 55.40
N MET A 709 -7.93 41.62 56.73
CA MET A 709 -8.59 42.65 57.52
C MET A 709 -7.65 43.08 58.66
N GLY A 710 -7.30 44.37 58.71
CA GLY A 710 -6.42 44.89 59.76
C GLY A 710 -5.04 44.21 59.82
N GLY A 711 -4.56 43.66 58.69
CA GLY A 711 -3.31 42.89 58.60
C GLY A 711 -3.42 41.41 58.97
N LEU A 712 -4.60 40.92 59.38
CA LEU A 712 -4.85 39.49 59.63
C LEU A 712 -5.57 38.86 58.43
N PRO A 713 -5.24 37.61 58.04
CA PRO A 713 -6.00 36.89 57.03
C PRO A 713 -7.45 36.72 57.48
N MET A 714 -8.40 37.05 56.62
CA MET A 714 -9.82 36.83 56.90
C MET A 714 -10.14 35.35 56.91
N SER A 715 -11.03 34.91 57.80
CA SER A 715 -11.51 33.53 57.80
C SER A 715 -12.67 33.35 56.82
N SER A 716 -12.63 32.28 56.02
CA SER A 716 -13.75 31.85 55.20
C SER A 716 -14.90 31.36 56.10
N PRO A 717 -16.13 31.23 55.56
CA PRO A 717 -17.25 30.63 56.30
C PRO A 717 -16.96 29.21 56.83
N GLU A 718 -15.99 28.51 56.23
CA GLU A 718 -15.59 27.15 56.56
C GLU A 718 -14.41 27.09 57.55
N GLY A 719 -13.91 28.25 58.02
CA GLY A 719 -12.84 28.34 59.03
C GLY A 719 -11.40 28.30 58.49
N GLY A 720 -11.20 28.35 57.17
CA GLY A 720 -9.87 28.49 56.53
C GLY A 720 -9.50 29.94 56.24
N VAL A 721 -8.32 30.20 55.67
CA VAL A 721 -8.00 31.52 55.10
C VAL A 721 -8.91 31.75 53.90
N TRP A 722 -9.56 32.90 53.85
CA TRP A 722 -10.44 33.23 52.75
C TRP A 722 -9.64 33.60 51.51
N VAL A 723 -9.71 32.74 50.51
CA VAL A 723 -9.00 32.88 49.25
C VAL A 723 -9.98 32.91 48.09
N PHE A 724 -9.66 33.71 47.08
CA PHE A 724 -10.39 33.78 45.82
C PHE A 724 -9.42 33.47 44.68
N SER A 725 -9.73 32.49 43.85
CA SER A 725 -9.00 32.34 42.60
C SER A 725 -9.37 33.48 41.64
N ARG A 726 -8.50 33.77 40.67
CA ARG A 726 -8.84 34.72 39.61
C ARG A 726 -10.14 34.33 38.89
N GLY A 727 -10.35 33.03 38.65
CA GLY A 727 -11.56 32.51 38.03
C GLY A 727 -12.84 32.72 38.87
N ASP A 728 -12.74 32.72 40.21
CA ASP A 728 -13.87 33.06 41.09
C ASP A 728 -14.29 34.51 40.91
N ILE A 729 -13.31 35.42 40.89
CA ILE A 729 -13.54 36.85 40.72
C ILE A 729 -14.10 37.12 39.31
N GLU A 730 -13.50 36.58 38.26
CA GLU A 730 -13.96 36.77 36.88
C GLU A 730 -15.36 36.20 36.64
N ARG A 731 -15.70 35.07 37.28
CA ARG A 731 -17.05 34.52 37.24
C ARG A 731 -18.05 35.48 37.88
N TRP A 732 -17.74 35.97 39.08
CA TRP A 732 -18.56 36.98 39.75
C TRP A 732 -18.72 38.24 38.89
N MET A 733 -17.64 38.73 38.25
CA MET A 733 -17.68 39.89 37.37
C MET A 733 -18.62 39.69 36.17
N ARG A 734 -18.60 38.51 35.55
CA ARG A 734 -19.52 38.17 34.44
C ARG A 734 -20.97 38.12 34.89
N GLU A 735 -21.24 37.53 36.07
CA GLU A 735 -22.57 37.47 36.66
C GLU A 735 -23.10 38.89 36.97
N GLN A 736 -22.29 39.72 37.63
CA GLN A 736 -22.66 41.11 37.93
C GLN A 736 -22.85 41.97 36.69
N ARG A 737 -22.00 41.83 35.67
CA ARG A 737 -22.19 42.51 34.39
C ARG A 737 -23.51 42.10 33.72
N GLN A 738 -23.85 40.82 33.76
CA GLN A 738 -25.12 40.33 33.22
C GLN A 738 -26.30 40.93 33.98
N GLU A 739 -26.24 40.98 35.31
CA GLU A 739 -27.25 41.66 36.13
C GLU A 739 -27.36 43.16 35.82
N ASP A 740 -26.23 43.85 35.63
CA ASP A 740 -26.23 45.27 35.27
C ASP A 740 -26.85 45.50 33.89
N ILE A 741 -26.55 44.64 32.91
CA ILE A 741 -27.16 44.68 31.57
C ILE A 741 -28.67 44.45 31.68
N GLU A 742 -29.11 43.48 32.48
CA GLU A 742 -30.53 43.19 32.71
C GLU A 742 -31.26 44.33 33.42
N LYS A 743 -30.60 45.04 34.35
CA LYS A 743 -31.15 46.23 35.02
C LYS A 743 -31.17 47.46 34.11
N ALA A 744 -30.15 47.64 33.27
CA ALA A 744 -30.03 48.79 32.37
C ALA A 744 -30.90 48.68 31.11
N ALA A 745 -31.18 47.47 30.61
CA ALA A 745 -32.02 47.24 29.43
C ALA A 745 -33.44 47.86 29.55
N PRO A 746 -34.17 47.73 30.68
CA PRO A 746 -35.45 48.42 30.87
C PRO A 746 -35.33 49.95 30.92
N GLU A 747 -34.27 50.51 31.51
CA GLU A 747 -34.06 51.97 31.56
C GLU A 747 -33.72 52.56 30.18
N ALA A 748 -32.87 51.88 29.40
CA ALA A 748 -32.58 52.28 28.02
C ALA A 748 -33.82 52.15 27.11
N ALA A 749 -34.63 51.10 27.31
CA ALA A 749 -35.93 50.95 26.64
C ALA A 749 -36.93 52.05 27.06
N TYR A 750 -36.89 52.49 28.32
CA TYR A 750 -37.73 53.58 28.84
C TYR A 750 -37.31 54.95 28.31
N GLU A 751 -36.02 55.29 28.29
CA GLU A 751 -35.53 56.57 27.76
C GLU A 751 -35.68 56.65 26.22
N SER A 752 -35.51 55.54 25.50
CA SER A 752 -35.83 55.49 24.06
C SER A 752 -37.32 55.62 23.77
N PHE A 753 -38.19 55.03 24.62
CA PHE A 753 -39.64 55.24 24.56
C PHE A 753 -40.01 56.71 24.83
N LYS A 754 -39.44 57.32 25.86
CA LYS A 754 -39.66 58.73 26.23
C LYS A 754 -39.17 59.70 25.15
N ALA A 755 -38.01 59.43 24.54
CA ALA A 755 -37.50 60.19 23.40
C ALA A 755 -38.43 60.09 22.19
N ARG A 756 -38.96 58.88 21.89
CA ARG A 756 -39.95 58.69 20.82
C ARG A 756 -41.24 59.46 21.09
N ILE A 757 -41.80 59.35 22.29
CA ILE A 757 -43.01 60.10 22.69
C ILE A 757 -42.77 61.61 22.56
N ASN A 758 -41.64 62.13 23.04
CA ASN A 758 -41.30 63.54 22.95
C ASN A 758 -41.09 64.03 21.51
N ALA A 759 -40.64 63.18 20.59
CA ALA A 759 -40.53 63.49 19.17
C ALA A 759 -41.89 63.43 18.44
N GLU A 760 -42.79 62.55 18.87
CA GLU A 760 -44.14 62.40 18.30
C GLU A 760 -45.13 63.47 18.81
N ILE A 761 -44.97 63.96 20.04
CA ILE A 761 -45.84 64.98 20.65
C ILE A 761 -46.00 66.24 19.77
N PRO A 762 -44.92 66.86 19.23
CA PRO A 762 -45.04 68.03 18.36
C PRO A 762 -45.75 67.75 17.03
N GLU A 763 -45.57 66.56 16.46
CA GLU A 763 -46.24 66.14 15.21
C GLU A 763 -47.74 65.93 15.43
N VAL A 764 -48.10 65.30 16.55
CA VAL A 764 -49.49 65.06 16.94
C VAL A 764 -50.22 66.37 17.32
N GLN A 765 -49.52 67.32 17.94
CA GLN A 765 -50.05 68.66 18.25
C GLN A 765 -50.30 69.56 17.02
N LYS A 766 -49.63 69.31 15.89
CA LYS A 766 -49.89 70.06 14.63
C LYS A 766 -51.25 69.73 14.02
N GLY A 767 -51.80 68.53 14.28
CA GLY A 767 -53.07 68.07 13.71
C GLY A 767 -54.29 68.30 14.60
N ASP A 768 -54.13 68.25 15.93
CA ASP A 768 -55.22 68.44 16.89
C ASP A 768 -54.67 68.97 18.22
N ARG A 769 -55.07 70.19 18.60
CA ARG A 769 -54.57 70.92 19.78
C ARG A 769 -54.89 70.21 21.11
N TYR A 770 -55.81 69.24 21.10
CA TYR A 770 -56.24 68.45 22.26
C TYR A 770 -55.81 66.98 22.20
N ALA A 771 -54.92 66.60 21.27
CA ALA A 771 -54.53 65.20 21.09
C ALA A 771 -53.81 64.57 22.29
N ILE A 772 -53.11 65.36 23.11
CA ILE A 772 -52.40 64.87 24.31
C ILE A 772 -53.38 64.35 25.37
N GLU A 773 -54.52 65.01 25.58
CA GLU A 773 -55.56 64.59 26.53
C GLU A 773 -56.25 63.27 26.12
N ARG A 774 -56.18 62.90 24.83
CA ARG A 774 -56.64 61.60 24.33
C ARG A 774 -55.57 60.52 24.35
N TYR A 775 -54.29 60.89 24.18
CA TYR A 775 -53.16 59.96 24.22
C TYR A 775 -53.00 59.34 25.62
N ASP A 776 -53.17 60.16 26.67
CA ASP A 776 -53.07 59.78 28.09
C ASP A 776 -54.12 58.72 28.50
N LYS A 777 -55.33 58.78 27.93
CA LYS A 777 -56.40 57.79 28.19
C LYS A 777 -56.19 56.45 27.49
N SER A 778 -55.34 56.38 26.46
CA SER A 778 -55.15 55.15 25.66
C SER A 778 -54.03 54.24 26.18
N LEU A 779 -53.08 54.78 26.96
CA LEU A 779 -51.96 54.03 27.53
C LEU A 779 -52.39 53.11 28.69
N TYR A 780 -53.43 53.47 29.43
CA TYR A 780 -54.03 52.60 30.46
C TYR A 780 -54.79 51.38 29.88
N GLY A 781 -55.01 51.31 28.56
CA GLY A 781 -55.78 50.25 27.92
C GLY A 781 -54.97 49.11 27.28
N ARG A 782 -53.65 49.24 27.15
CA ARG A 782 -52.79 48.22 26.52
C ARG A 782 -51.69 47.73 27.47
N GLY A 783 -52.06 46.90 28.44
CA GLY A 783 -51.27 45.76 28.93
C GLY A 783 -49.78 45.90 29.23
N PHE A 784 -49.24 47.11 29.47
CA PHE A 784 -47.95 47.28 30.13
C PHE A 784 -48.21 47.23 31.63
N ASP A 785 -47.96 46.06 32.21
CA ASP A 785 -48.06 45.85 33.64
C ASP A 785 -46.88 46.52 34.34
N VAL A 786 -47.09 47.73 34.87
CA VAL A 786 -46.10 48.53 35.61
C VAL A 786 -46.07 48.12 37.10
N SER A 787 -46.55 46.92 37.45
CA SER A 787 -46.66 46.47 38.85
C SER A 787 -45.33 46.18 39.57
N VAL A 788 -44.16 46.32 38.92
CA VAL A 788 -42.87 46.03 39.56
C VAL A 788 -42.27 47.22 40.36
N GLN A 789 -42.73 48.46 40.16
CA GLN A 789 -42.14 49.61 40.88
C GLN A 789 -42.85 50.04 42.16
N SER A 790 -44.03 49.50 42.47
CA SER A 790 -44.80 49.93 43.67
C SER A 790 -44.40 49.18 44.96
N ALA A 791 -43.63 48.09 44.87
CA ALA A 791 -43.35 47.21 46.02
C ALA A 791 -42.08 47.56 46.82
N HIS A 792 -41.34 48.62 46.47
CA HIS A 792 -40.06 48.95 47.12
C HIS A 792 -39.97 50.32 47.79
N LEU A 793 -41.07 51.09 47.84
CA LEU A 793 -41.08 52.43 48.43
C LEU A 793 -41.89 52.56 49.75
N GLU A 794 -42.50 51.49 50.28
CA GLU A 794 -43.32 51.56 51.51
C GLU A 794 -42.66 51.06 52.81
N SER A 795 -41.36 50.74 52.87
CA SER A 795 -40.75 50.19 54.12
C SER A 795 -39.78 51.08 54.90
N ARG A 796 -39.67 52.38 54.59
CA ARG A 796 -38.86 53.32 55.42
C ARG A 796 -39.61 54.60 55.73
N GLY A 797 -40.41 54.53 56.80
CA GLY A 797 -41.08 55.68 57.41
C GLY A 797 -41.77 55.31 58.72
N GLY A 798 -40.98 55.00 59.76
CA GLY A 798 -41.48 54.77 61.11
C GLY A 798 -40.35 54.78 62.15
N SER A 799 -40.47 55.73 63.08
CA SER A 799 -39.55 56.16 64.17
C SER A 799 -38.29 56.92 63.75
#